data_AF-A0AB33F5X8-F1
#
_entry.id   AF-A0AB33F5X8-F1
#
_cell.length_a   1.000
_cell.length_b   1.000
_cell.length_c   1.000
_cell.angle_alpha   90.00
_cell.angle_beta   90.00
_cell.angle_gamma   90.00
#
_symmetry.space_group_name_H-M   'P 1'
#
loop_
_entity.id
_entity.type
_entity.pdbx_description
1 polymer ?
#
loop_
_entity_poly.entity_id
_entity_poly.type
_entity_poly.pdbx_seq_one_letter_code
_entity_poly.pdbx_strand_id
1 'polypeptide(L)'
;MILRRSRTPFLLPCVLLPCLLSSCGGEDAADAGAAATPSPAATVTVSAPHAMAPTATQASTATASASTDPAFRRSLAPDKPMFVIHADTWNAADPQKIIDLIPADLRPYTVLLISLSISHKGATNNQCNWNQVANGIETARSWIKTAAANGVWAMVQPSSGGFSHFPDYPNGTDLESTVYGEFFRDYPNFLGFNYAEQFWGFDEACSVSAAQRWEHWANLLKLTNKYGGYLAVSFTGGFWGANINPLAMVKRNEALRTALGSYAKNFIIQEKFTANYGYHDIESVSLGMFLSGFAGHYGIRPDSSGWYAADGSAYPLAAGAPHLIEHLTLTGETYFDGPELIWTDTVQSLPNATTADGYTTRRWQFFPQFKNIHMDVYRKILDGTLHILDRQQVIDRTKLVVVDDTTSGNDQSLYSSPETLFSGLYLMDDDGTYLNQHSWYKKTGRYPAIPTVWQLTDDLAKSFPVQVKRSEYATRWPSIAAKAQELNALFPQESTGDLYVARQDNTWVTYNPYKTNRTASGAFNLKYNSCAALNMTYGPYTTGVVKESADALSIYLTNFDSETGPLKNDTITISGASTTPTYTFADRGEHQASTVTATPSGDGLTLNVAHNGPLDITIQCSGSATGRASAAAVKALQAPAAPPAYTGVRQYEAENFDFQRIGSLVANGVSGAVHNYQGLGYVDFGGNPGARLRTTINVPQAGTYTLATRYSAPGTSVGTVDLYVNGVRVGTPAFAQTSSASDWASSPLTASLSAGDNVVEYRASAGTQAKLYLDNLAISQ
;
A
#
# COMPACT_ATOMS: atom_id res chain seq x y z
N MET A 1 22.03 -21.00 -9.18
CA MET A 1 23.41 -20.88 -9.70
C MET A 1 23.62 -19.43 -10.11
N ILE A 2 24.30 -18.63 -9.26
CA ILE A 2 24.33 -17.15 -9.38
C ILE A 2 25.69 -16.70 -9.92
N LEU A 3 25.68 -16.02 -11.07
CA LEU A 3 26.85 -15.36 -11.64
C LEU A 3 27.18 -14.08 -10.87
N ARG A 4 28.37 -14.06 -10.26
CA ARG A 4 29.01 -12.87 -9.66
C ARG A 4 29.32 -11.84 -10.75
N ARG A 5 28.84 -10.60 -10.60
CA ARG A 5 29.39 -9.44 -11.34
C ARG A 5 30.20 -8.57 -10.39
N SER A 6 31.49 -8.48 -10.68
CA SER A 6 32.49 -7.61 -10.05
C SER A 6 32.23 -6.14 -10.39
N ARG A 7 32.26 -5.27 -9.38
CA ARG A 7 32.33 -3.80 -9.55
C ARG A 7 33.79 -3.34 -9.48
N THR A 8 34.22 -2.53 -10.43
CA THR A 8 35.39 -1.65 -10.32
C THR A 8 34.92 -0.20 -10.55
N PRO A 9 35.38 0.78 -9.74
CA PRO A 9 34.92 2.16 -9.83
C PRO A 9 35.82 3.00 -10.76
N PHE A 10 35.22 3.86 -11.57
CA PHE A 10 35.92 4.93 -12.28
C PHE A 10 35.87 6.21 -11.45
N LEU A 11 37.05 6.72 -11.11
CA LEU A 11 37.33 8.04 -10.53
C LEU A 11 37.54 9.04 -11.66
N LEU A 12 36.94 10.24 -11.57
CA LEU A 12 37.55 11.46 -12.12
C LEU A 12 37.06 12.72 -11.36
N PRO A 13 37.90 13.79 -11.23
CA PRO A 13 37.83 14.75 -10.13
C PRO A 13 37.36 16.17 -10.53
N CYS A 14 37.00 16.97 -9.53
CA CYS A 14 36.73 18.42 -9.60
C CYS A 14 38.00 19.28 -9.43
N VAL A 15 38.13 20.40 -10.18
CA VAL A 15 38.82 21.69 -9.85
C VAL A 15 38.27 22.78 -10.83
N LEU A 16 37.41 23.73 -10.42
CA LEU A 16 37.61 25.16 -9.96
C LEU A 16 38.01 26.26 -11.00
N LEU A 17 37.04 27.17 -11.29
CA LEU A 17 37.02 28.67 -11.39
C LEU A 17 38.05 29.47 -12.29
N PRO A 18 37.92 30.81 -12.54
CA PRO A 18 36.81 31.80 -12.41
C PRO A 18 36.63 32.87 -13.56
N CYS A 19 35.56 33.69 -13.42
CA CYS A 19 35.34 35.13 -13.75
C CYS A 19 35.71 35.77 -15.12
N LEU A 20 34.77 36.55 -15.71
CA LEU A 20 34.88 38.01 -15.93
C LEU A 20 33.64 38.65 -16.61
N LEU A 21 33.45 39.94 -16.31
CA LEU A 21 32.34 40.87 -16.57
C LEU A 21 32.34 41.51 -17.97
N SER A 22 31.16 41.98 -18.42
CA SER A 22 30.89 43.30 -19.09
C SER A 22 29.39 43.33 -19.51
N SER A 23 28.53 44.17 -18.92
CA SER A 23 28.18 45.58 -19.26
C SER A 23 27.80 45.79 -20.74
N CYS A 24 26.88 46.64 -21.18
CA CYS A 24 25.84 47.57 -20.68
C CYS A 24 25.25 48.25 -21.94
N GLY A 25 24.03 48.80 -21.87
CA GLY A 25 23.53 49.89 -22.75
C GLY A 25 22.60 49.45 -23.90
N GLY A 26 21.48 50.11 -24.22
CA GLY A 26 20.90 51.39 -23.79
C GLY A 26 19.35 51.36 -23.93
N GLU A 27 18.62 52.11 -23.10
CA GLU A 27 18.16 53.51 -23.27
C GLU A 27 16.79 53.65 -23.98
N ASP A 28 15.77 53.86 -23.14
CA ASP A 28 14.62 54.80 -23.17
C ASP A 28 14.03 55.33 -24.50
N ALA A 29 12.70 55.20 -24.67
CA ALA A 29 11.70 56.25 -24.40
C ALA A 29 10.29 55.92 -24.97
N ALA A 30 9.28 56.50 -24.34
CA ALA A 30 7.83 56.28 -24.46
C ALA A 30 7.15 56.91 -25.70
N ASP A 31 6.00 56.37 -26.14
CA ASP A 31 4.67 57.03 -25.96
C ASP A 31 3.47 56.16 -26.42
N ALA A 32 2.28 56.57 -25.97
CA ALA A 32 0.99 55.90 -25.86
C ALA A 32 0.23 55.47 -27.15
N GLY A 33 -0.73 54.53 -27.00
CA GLY A 33 -1.73 54.21 -28.04
C GLY A 33 -2.71 53.05 -27.76
N ALA A 34 -3.70 53.30 -26.89
CA ALA A 34 -5.07 52.78 -26.82
C ALA A 34 -5.47 51.32 -27.23
N ALA A 35 -6.13 50.69 -26.25
CA ALA A 35 -7.40 49.91 -26.32
C ALA A 35 -7.44 48.51 -26.94
N ALA A 36 -7.52 47.50 -26.05
CA ALA A 36 -8.24 46.25 -26.29
C ALA A 36 -9.06 45.87 -25.04
N THR A 37 -10.33 45.58 -25.27
CA THR A 37 -11.37 45.21 -24.32
C THR A 37 -11.12 43.84 -23.66
N PRO A 38 -11.40 43.66 -22.35
CA PRO A 38 -11.34 42.35 -21.70
C PRO A 38 -12.67 41.59 -21.81
N SER A 39 -12.61 40.32 -22.21
CA SER A 39 -13.71 39.35 -22.04
C SER A 39 -13.94 39.04 -20.56
N PRO A 40 -15.18 38.75 -20.16
CA PRO A 40 -15.57 38.72 -18.74
C PRO A 40 -15.03 37.48 -18.02
N ALA A 41 -14.62 37.73 -16.77
CA ALA A 41 -14.15 36.74 -15.80
C ALA A 41 -15.23 35.68 -15.51
N ALA A 42 -14.83 34.41 -15.55
CA ALA A 42 -15.61 33.32 -14.98
C ALA A 42 -15.56 33.41 -13.45
N THR A 43 -16.72 33.60 -12.83
CA THR A 43 -16.93 33.60 -11.39
C THR A 43 -16.60 32.23 -10.82
N VAL A 44 -15.56 32.13 -9.99
CA VAL A 44 -15.27 30.95 -9.18
C VAL A 44 -16.23 30.95 -7.98
N THR A 45 -17.33 30.20 -8.07
CA THR A 45 -18.15 29.86 -6.90
C THR A 45 -17.51 28.68 -6.17
N VAL A 46 -16.78 28.97 -5.09
CA VAL A 46 -16.41 27.99 -4.07
C VAL A 46 -17.68 27.67 -3.28
N SER A 47 -18.29 26.51 -3.51
CA SER A 47 -19.38 26.02 -2.65
C SER A 47 -18.78 25.43 -1.39
N ALA A 48 -19.13 26.00 -0.23
CA ALA A 48 -18.77 25.47 1.08
C ALA A 48 -19.46 24.11 1.32
N PRO A 49 -18.79 23.17 2.03
CA PRO A 49 -19.38 21.88 2.35
C PRO A 49 -20.58 22.06 3.28
N HIS A 50 -21.73 21.48 2.89
CA HIS A 50 -22.91 21.39 3.74
C HIS A 50 -22.60 20.47 4.94
N ALA A 51 -22.58 21.06 6.13
CA ALA A 51 -22.56 20.30 7.37
C ALA A 51 -23.91 19.59 7.56
N MET A 52 -23.93 18.27 7.41
CA MET A 52 -25.09 17.48 7.85
C MET A 52 -25.01 17.25 9.36
N ALA A 53 -25.95 17.84 10.09
CA ALA A 53 -26.16 17.53 11.51
C ALA A 53 -26.75 16.11 11.66
N PRO A 54 -26.34 15.33 12.67
CA PRO A 54 -26.85 13.98 12.85
C PRO A 54 -28.27 14.01 13.43
N THR A 55 -29.25 13.50 12.66
CA THR A 55 -30.57 13.13 13.19
C THR A 55 -30.45 11.83 13.99
N ALA A 56 -30.84 11.90 15.27
CA ALA A 56 -30.91 10.74 16.15
C ALA A 56 -32.12 9.87 15.78
N THR A 57 -31.87 8.66 15.28
CA THR A 57 -32.90 7.63 15.07
C THR A 57 -32.82 6.62 16.20
N GLN A 58 -33.93 6.41 16.93
CA GLN A 58 -34.05 5.40 17.98
C GLN A 58 -33.87 4.00 17.38
N ALA A 59 -32.92 3.24 17.94
CA ALA A 59 -32.66 1.86 17.58
C ALA A 59 -33.75 0.92 18.14
N SER A 60 -34.43 0.17 17.27
CA SER A 60 -35.26 -0.97 17.67
C SER A 60 -34.36 -2.14 18.06
N THR A 61 -34.51 -2.62 19.29
CA THR A 61 -33.79 -3.78 19.83
C THR A 61 -34.33 -5.09 19.22
N ALA A 62 -33.66 -5.59 18.17
CA ALA A 62 -33.74 -6.99 17.78
C ALA A 62 -32.57 -7.74 18.46
N THR A 63 -32.90 -8.65 19.37
CA THR A 63 -31.96 -9.55 20.04
C THR A 63 -31.30 -10.49 19.03
N ALA A 64 -30.07 -10.16 18.62
CA ALA A 64 -29.17 -11.08 17.93
C ALA A 64 -28.55 -12.04 18.96
N SER A 65 -28.55 -13.34 18.66
CA SER A 65 -27.79 -14.35 19.40
C SER A 65 -26.31 -13.95 19.44
N ALA A 66 -25.77 -13.76 20.63
CA ALA A 66 -24.37 -13.38 20.81
C ALA A 66 -23.44 -14.47 20.27
N SER A 67 -22.67 -14.13 19.24
CA SER A 67 -21.51 -14.92 18.83
C SER A 67 -20.51 -14.96 20.00
N THR A 68 -19.96 -16.14 20.29
CA THR A 68 -18.87 -16.32 21.27
C THR A 68 -17.51 -15.86 20.74
N ASP A 69 -17.43 -15.43 19.48
CA ASP A 69 -16.19 -14.93 18.90
C ASP A 69 -15.88 -13.51 19.39
N PRO A 70 -14.62 -13.22 19.75
CA PRO A 70 -14.19 -11.87 20.07
C PRO A 70 -14.42 -10.93 18.89
N ALA A 71 -14.87 -9.70 19.19
CA ALA A 71 -15.06 -8.66 18.19
C ALA A 71 -13.72 -8.22 17.59
N PHE A 72 -13.68 -7.97 16.29
CA PHE A 72 -12.51 -7.38 15.64
C PHE A 72 -12.24 -5.96 16.17
N ARG A 73 -10.96 -5.62 16.39
CA ARG A 73 -10.53 -4.24 16.71
C ARG A 73 -10.93 -3.26 15.62
N ARG A 74 -10.79 -3.71 14.37
CA ARG A 74 -11.25 -3.04 13.16
C ARG A 74 -11.75 -4.10 12.19
N SER A 75 -13.02 -4.06 11.83
CA SER A 75 -13.58 -4.97 10.83
C SER A 75 -13.01 -4.68 9.43
N LEU A 76 -12.73 -5.74 8.67
CA LEU A 76 -12.35 -5.68 7.26
C LEU A 76 -13.51 -6.24 6.42
N ALA A 77 -13.94 -5.49 5.41
CA ALA A 77 -15.04 -5.87 4.51
C ALA A 77 -14.99 -5.00 3.24
N PRO A 78 -15.73 -5.36 2.17
CA PRO A 78 -15.82 -4.52 0.98
C PRO A 78 -16.34 -3.10 1.25
N ASP A 79 -17.23 -2.92 2.23
CA ASP A 79 -17.69 -1.60 2.67
C ASP A 79 -16.79 -0.94 3.73
N LYS A 80 -15.68 -1.58 4.11
CA LYS A 80 -14.69 -1.13 5.10
C LYS A 80 -13.28 -1.59 4.70
N PRO A 81 -12.78 -1.25 3.50
CA PRO A 81 -11.46 -1.70 3.06
C PRO A 81 -10.35 -1.08 3.91
N MET A 82 -9.16 -1.66 3.82
CA MET A 82 -7.93 -1.13 4.43
C MET A 82 -7.02 -0.57 3.35
N PHE A 83 -6.57 0.68 3.55
CA PHE A 83 -5.48 1.25 2.78
C PHE A 83 -4.21 1.24 3.64
N VAL A 84 -3.15 0.64 3.17
CA VAL A 84 -1.94 0.48 3.98
C VAL A 84 -0.83 1.37 3.45
N ILE A 85 -0.29 2.20 4.34
CA ILE A 85 0.82 3.10 4.04
C ILE A 85 2.00 2.71 4.93
N HIS A 86 3.18 2.59 4.34
CA HIS A 86 4.34 2.09 5.02
C HIS A 86 5.17 3.21 5.66
N ALA A 87 5.63 2.97 6.89
CA ALA A 87 6.83 3.57 7.42
C ALA A 87 7.94 2.51 7.34
N ASP A 88 8.95 2.76 6.50
CA ASP A 88 9.94 1.75 6.14
C ASP A 88 11.35 2.13 6.60
N THR A 89 12.07 1.14 7.13
CA THR A 89 13.42 1.36 7.66
C THR A 89 14.47 1.68 6.59
N TRP A 90 14.28 1.31 5.31
CA TRP A 90 15.17 1.70 4.20
C TRP A 90 15.28 3.21 4.04
N ASN A 91 14.20 3.93 4.34
CA ASN A 91 14.15 5.39 4.25
C ASN A 91 14.67 6.11 5.50
N ALA A 92 15.08 5.37 6.54
CA ALA A 92 15.23 5.92 7.88
C ALA A 92 13.98 6.72 8.30
N ALA A 93 12.79 6.10 8.15
CA ALA A 93 11.51 6.76 8.28
C ALA A 93 11.36 7.60 9.56
N ASP A 94 10.71 8.75 9.42
CA ASP A 94 10.11 9.50 10.53
C ASP A 94 8.60 9.22 10.49
N PRO A 95 8.07 8.31 11.34
CA PRO A 95 6.66 7.94 11.29
C PRO A 95 5.73 9.12 11.55
N GLN A 96 6.12 10.10 12.35
CA GLN A 96 5.28 11.28 12.61
C GLN A 96 5.10 12.07 11.32
N LYS A 97 6.20 12.39 10.63
CA LYS A 97 6.13 13.15 9.37
C LYS A 97 5.40 12.40 8.27
N ILE A 98 5.50 11.07 8.21
CA ILE A 98 4.73 10.27 7.25
C ILE A 98 3.23 10.32 7.57
N ILE A 99 2.84 10.20 8.85
CA ILE A 99 1.44 10.31 9.28
C ILE A 99 0.88 11.70 8.94
N ASP A 100 1.66 12.76 9.16
CA ASP A 100 1.26 14.14 8.88
C ASP A 100 0.93 14.35 7.39
N LEU A 101 1.58 13.60 6.48
CA LEU A 101 1.31 13.66 5.04
C LEU A 101 -0.03 13.01 4.65
N ILE A 102 -0.57 12.09 5.45
CA ILE A 102 -1.80 11.35 5.10
C ILE A 102 -2.98 12.32 5.08
N PRO A 103 -3.66 12.50 3.91
CA PRO A 103 -4.80 13.38 3.79
C PRO A 103 -5.95 13.00 4.71
N ALA A 104 -6.67 14.00 5.21
CA ALA A 104 -7.74 13.81 6.20
C ALA A 104 -8.88 12.92 5.67
N ASP A 105 -9.16 12.94 4.37
CA ASP A 105 -10.19 12.11 3.72
C ASP A 105 -9.81 10.62 3.69
N LEU A 106 -8.51 10.31 3.62
CA LEU A 106 -8.00 8.93 3.59
C LEU A 106 -7.66 8.38 4.98
N ARG A 107 -7.29 9.27 5.92
CA ARG A 107 -6.77 8.89 7.25
C ARG A 107 -7.62 7.87 8.01
N PRO A 108 -8.97 7.94 8.05
CA PRO A 108 -9.77 6.92 8.73
C PRO A 108 -9.55 5.51 8.18
N TYR A 109 -9.31 5.40 6.86
CA TYR A 109 -9.13 4.14 6.17
C TYR A 109 -7.68 3.65 6.17
N THR A 110 -6.74 4.51 6.56
CA THR A 110 -5.33 4.15 6.57
C THR A 110 -4.95 3.25 7.76
N VAL A 111 -4.05 2.31 7.51
CA VAL A 111 -3.27 1.56 8.50
C VAL A 111 -1.80 1.86 8.23
N LEU A 112 -1.04 2.27 9.25
CA LEU A 112 0.41 2.42 9.14
C LEU A 112 1.07 1.05 9.25
N LEU A 113 1.76 0.61 8.21
CA LEU A 113 2.58 -0.59 8.25
C LEU A 113 4.02 -0.24 8.63
N ILE A 114 4.45 -0.71 9.78
CA ILE A 114 5.83 -0.58 10.26
C ILE A 114 6.67 -1.66 9.57
N SER A 115 7.37 -1.29 8.51
CA SER A 115 8.16 -2.20 7.69
C SER A 115 9.60 -2.29 8.19
N LEU A 116 9.90 -3.39 8.89
CA LEU A 116 11.25 -3.74 9.34
C LEU A 116 11.98 -4.49 8.22
N SER A 117 12.53 -3.72 7.29
CA SER A 117 13.08 -4.21 6.04
C SER A 117 14.25 -5.17 6.29
N ILE A 118 14.30 -6.25 5.50
CA ILE A 118 15.28 -7.32 5.66
C ILE A 118 16.52 -7.02 4.82
N SER A 119 17.66 -6.91 5.50
CA SER A 119 19.00 -6.90 4.89
C SER A 119 20.01 -7.34 5.94
N HIS A 120 20.85 -8.32 5.61
CA HIS A 120 21.82 -8.90 6.54
C HIS A 120 23.12 -9.30 5.84
N LYS A 121 24.20 -9.47 6.61
CA LYS A 121 25.53 -9.89 6.16
C LYS A 121 25.93 -11.21 6.83
N GLY A 122 25.13 -12.24 6.58
CA GLY A 122 25.27 -13.56 7.21
C GLY A 122 24.75 -13.58 8.63
N ALA A 123 25.30 -14.49 9.45
CA ALA A 123 24.83 -14.75 10.79
C ALA A 123 26.00 -15.06 11.75
N THR A 124 25.79 -14.78 13.04
CA THR A 124 26.69 -15.18 14.13
C THR A 124 25.87 -15.93 15.17
N ASN A 125 26.27 -17.15 15.53
CA ASN A 125 25.51 -18.03 16.44
C ASN A 125 24.03 -18.19 16.02
N ASN A 126 23.79 -18.31 14.71
CA ASN A 126 22.46 -18.39 14.10
C ASN A 126 21.56 -17.16 14.32
N GLN A 127 22.13 -16.00 14.69
CA GLN A 127 21.45 -14.71 14.72
C GLN A 127 21.89 -13.88 13.52
N CYS A 128 20.95 -13.22 12.84
CA CYS A 128 21.27 -12.43 11.65
C CYS A 128 22.11 -11.21 12.02
N ASN A 129 23.14 -10.96 11.21
CA ASN A 129 23.93 -9.74 11.28
C ASN A 129 23.26 -8.66 10.42
N TRP A 130 22.34 -7.91 10.99
CA TRP A 130 21.53 -6.93 10.25
C TRP A 130 22.36 -5.78 9.67
N ASN A 131 21.96 -5.31 8.48
CA ASN A 131 22.53 -4.16 7.79
C ASN A 131 21.59 -2.94 7.78
N GLN A 132 20.31 -3.13 8.14
CA GLN A 132 19.31 -2.06 8.04
C GLN A 132 18.73 -1.64 9.39
N VAL A 133 18.43 -2.60 10.26
CA VAL A 133 17.77 -2.35 11.55
C VAL A 133 18.56 -3.06 12.63
N ALA A 134 19.12 -2.32 13.58
CA ALA A 134 19.91 -2.92 14.65
C ALA A 134 19.04 -3.75 15.61
N ASN A 135 17.86 -3.23 15.96
CA ASN A 135 16.89 -3.91 16.81
C ASN A 135 15.46 -3.68 16.31
N GLY A 136 14.95 -4.62 15.52
CA GLY A 136 13.62 -4.50 14.93
C GLY A 136 12.48 -4.46 15.96
N ILE A 137 12.62 -5.15 17.09
CA ILE A 137 11.61 -5.14 18.15
C ILE A 137 11.51 -3.74 18.79
N GLU A 138 12.63 -3.14 19.18
CA GLU A 138 12.63 -1.79 19.76
C GLU A 138 12.19 -0.73 18.75
N THR A 139 12.56 -0.89 17.48
CA THR A 139 12.09 -0.01 16.40
C THR A 139 10.56 -0.08 16.29
N ALA A 140 9.99 -1.29 16.26
CA ALA A 140 8.54 -1.47 16.18
C ALA A 140 7.82 -0.95 17.44
N ARG A 141 8.37 -1.18 18.65
CA ARG A 141 7.83 -0.65 19.91
C ARG A 141 7.80 0.87 19.94
N SER A 142 8.79 1.52 19.33
CA SER A 142 8.81 2.97 19.17
C SER A 142 7.72 3.43 18.21
N TRP A 143 7.76 2.93 16.96
CA TRP A 143 6.93 3.47 15.89
C TRP A 143 5.43 3.19 16.09
N ILE A 144 5.08 2.09 16.76
CA ILE A 144 3.68 1.80 17.12
C ILE A 144 3.12 2.86 18.08
N LYS A 145 3.95 3.40 18.99
CA LYS A 145 3.56 4.48 19.91
C LYS A 145 3.34 5.79 19.17
N THR A 146 4.15 6.08 18.14
CA THR A 146 3.93 7.25 17.27
C THR A 146 2.60 7.13 16.54
N ALA A 147 2.28 5.96 15.96
CA ALA A 147 0.96 5.74 15.36
C ALA A 147 -0.18 5.89 16.39
N ALA A 148 0.01 5.36 17.61
CA ALA A 148 -0.98 5.42 18.67
C ALA A 148 -1.24 6.86 19.15
N ALA A 149 -0.19 7.68 19.27
CA ALA A 149 -0.29 9.09 19.64
C ALA A 149 -1.09 9.91 18.62
N ASN A 150 -1.11 9.47 17.35
CA ASN A 150 -1.85 10.11 16.27
C ASN A 150 -3.23 9.48 16.00
N GLY A 151 -3.66 8.50 16.80
CA GLY A 151 -4.92 7.79 16.58
C GLY A 151 -4.95 7.00 15.26
N VAL A 152 -3.80 6.48 14.82
CA VAL A 152 -3.66 5.72 13.57
C VAL A 152 -3.52 4.23 13.90
N TRP A 153 -4.36 3.41 13.26
CA TRP A 153 -4.23 1.95 13.29
C TRP A 153 -2.89 1.52 12.68
N ALA A 154 -2.28 0.46 13.20
CA ALA A 154 -0.99 0.01 12.68
C ALA A 154 -0.81 -1.51 12.72
N MET A 155 0.07 -1.97 11.83
CA MET A 155 0.57 -3.34 11.75
C MET A 155 2.10 -3.33 11.71
N VAL A 156 2.72 -4.47 11.99
CA VAL A 156 4.17 -4.64 11.90
C VAL A 156 4.49 -5.68 10.84
N GLN A 157 5.42 -5.37 9.94
CA GLN A 157 6.04 -6.34 9.05
C GLN A 157 7.41 -6.74 9.60
N PRO A 158 7.51 -7.86 10.34
CA PRO A 158 8.78 -8.29 10.93
C PRO A 158 9.65 -9.08 9.96
N SER A 159 9.09 -9.52 8.82
CA SER A 159 9.71 -10.52 7.96
C SER A 159 9.54 -10.19 6.48
N SER A 160 10.60 -10.51 5.72
CA SER A 160 10.59 -10.77 4.29
C SER A 160 11.30 -12.11 4.06
N GLY A 161 10.70 -13.00 3.28
CA GLY A 161 11.19 -14.37 3.12
C GLY A 161 11.25 -15.13 4.45
N GLY A 162 12.21 -16.05 4.58
CA GLY A 162 12.46 -16.79 5.82
C GLY A 162 13.11 -15.99 6.95
N PHE A 163 13.64 -14.80 6.66
CA PHE A 163 14.28 -13.94 7.66
C PHE A 163 13.27 -13.10 8.42
N SER A 164 13.48 -12.92 9.72
CA SER A 164 12.57 -12.16 10.57
C SER A 164 13.32 -11.46 11.70
N HIS A 165 12.92 -10.22 11.99
CA HIS A 165 13.36 -9.48 13.18
C HIS A 165 12.72 -10.01 14.47
N PHE A 166 11.58 -10.70 14.35
CA PHE A 166 10.85 -11.29 15.47
C PHE A 166 11.02 -12.83 15.43
N PRO A 167 11.09 -13.51 16.59
CA PRO A 167 11.32 -14.94 16.63
C PRO A 167 10.11 -15.75 16.17
N ASP A 168 10.32 -16.76 15.33
CA ASP A 168 9.31 -17.80 15.07
C ASP A 168 9.24 -18.79 16.24
N TYR A 169 8.05 -19.31 16.53
CA TYR A 169 7.79 -20.22 17.64
C TYR A 169 7.26 -21.58 17.17
N PRO A 170 7.65 -22.71 17.80
CA PRO A 170 7.16 -24.03 17.45
C PRO A 170 5.64 -24.16 17.56
N ASN A 171 5.05 -25.09 16.80
CA ASN A 171 3.62 -25.39 16.87
C ASN A 171 3.12 -25.63 18.31
N GLY A 172 1.94 -25.10 18.64
CA GLY A 172 1.32 -25.25 19.96
C GLY A 172 1.79 -24.26 21.02
N THR A 173 2.76 -23.38 20.70
CA THR A 173 3.21 -22.34 21.62
C THR A 173 2.10 -21.32 21.88
N ASP A 174 1.84 -21.00 23.15
CA ASP A 174 1.03 -19.84 23.51
C ASP A 174 1.86 -18.55 23.40
N LEU A 175 1.47 -17.66 22.49
CA LEU A 175 2.20 -16.44 22.19
C LEU A 175 1.89 -15.29 23.15
N GLU A 176 0.99 -15.47 24.12
CA GLU A 176 0.53 -14.42 25.04
C GLU A 176 1.67 -13.71 25.81
N SER A 177 2.67 -14.47 26.27
CA SER A 177 3.81 -13.94 27.03
C SER A 177 5.01 -13.55 26.14
N THR A 178 4.85 -13.62 24.82
CA THR A 178 5.91 -13.27 23.86
C THR A 178 5.76 -11.83 23.38
N VAL A 179 6.71 -11.35 22.56
CA VAL A 179 6.61 -10.05 21.90
C VAL A 179 5.32 -9.93 21.06
N TYR A 180 4.81 -11.03 20.50
CA TYR A 180 3.56 -10.98 19.72
C TYR A 180 2.34 -10.69 20.62
N GLY A 181 2.26 -11.32 21.78
CA GLY A 181 1.21 -11.07 22.77
C GLY A 181 1.33 -9.67 23.39
N GLU A 182 2.55 -9.20 23.63
CA GLU A 182 2.83 -7.83 24.07
C GLU A 182 2.22 -6.80 23.12
N PHE A 183 2.47 -6.91 21.80
CA PHE A 183 1.99 -5.91 20.86
C PHE A 183 0.46 -5.79 20.85
N PHE A 184 -0.24 -6.91 20.96
CA PHE A 184 -1.70 -6.89 21.10
C PHE A 184 -2.15 -6.32 22.44
N ARG A 185 -1.56 -6.77 23.55
CA ARG A 185 -1.99 -6.38 24.90
C ARG A 185 -1.75 -4.91 25.18
N ASP A 186 -0.59 -4.39 24.78
CA ASP A 186 -0.08 -3.11 25.27
C ASP A 186 -0.37 -1.95 24.30
N TYR A 187 -0.66 -2.22 23.01
CA TYR A 187 -0.96 -1.19 22.01
C TYR A 187 -2.40 -1.34 21.46
N PRO A 188 -3.35 -0.47 21.85
CA PRO A 188 -4.75 -0.58 21.44
C PRO A 188 -4.97 -0.33 19.94
N ASN A 189 -4.06 0.39 19.29
CA ASN A 189 -4.08 0.67 17.85
C ASN A 189 -3.41 -0.43 17.00
N PHE A 190 -2.92 -1.51 17.62
CA PHE A 190 -2.29 -2.60 16.89
C PHE A 190 -3.32 -3.58 16.31
N LEU A 191 -3.21 -3.86 15.01
CA LEU A 191 -4.09 -4.77 14.28
C LEU A 191 -3.47 -6.13 13.99
N GLY A 192 -2.14 -6.26 14.00
CA GLY A 192 -1.46 -7.53 13.77
C GLY A 192 -0.23 -7.43 12.87
N PHE A 193 0.12 -8.55 12.23
CA PHE A 193 1.41 -8.73 11.58
C PHE A 193 1.26 -8.96 10.08
N ASN A 194 2.20 -8.44 9.29
CA ASN A 194 2.30 -8.63 7.83
C ASN A 194 3.61 -9.38 7.51
N TYR A 195 3.54 -10.52 6.86
CA TYR A 195 4.71 -11.29 6.44
C TYR A 195 4.87 -11.11 4.93
N ALA A 196 5.95 -10.44 4.53
CA ALA A 196 6.21 -10.12 3.13
C ALA A 196 6.99 -11.23 2.41
N GLU A 197 6.80 -11.38 1.11
CA GLU A 197 7.68 -12.18 0.26
C GLU A 197 7.94 -13.62 0.74
N GLN A 198 6.90 -14.35 1.15
CA GLN A 198 7.06 -15.66 1.78
C GLN A 198 7.36 -16.78 0.77
N PHE A 199 8.40 -16.59 -0.06
CA PHE A 199 8.82 -17.46 -1.16
C PHE A 199 10.34 -17.67 -1.29
N TRP A 200 11.16 -17.03 -0.43
CA TRP A 200 12.62 -17.10 -0.50
C TRP A 200 13.26 -17.09 0.90
N GLY A 201 14.55 -17.43 0.98
CA GLY A 201 15.36 -17.25 2.19
C GLY A 201 15.00 -18.17 3.37
N PHE A 202 14.30 -19.28 3.12
CA PHE A 202 14.06 -20.32 4.12
C PHE A 202 15.22 -21.32 4.14
N ASP A 203 15.41 -21.99 5.29
CA ASP A 203 16.46 -23.00 5.51
C ASP A 203 17.91 -22.48 5.33
N GLU A 204 18.09 -21.15 5.41
CA GLU A 204 19.38 -20.48 5.47
C GLU A 204 19.80 -20.17 6.91
N ALA A 205 21.09 -19.86 7.14
CA ALA A 205 21.56 -19.44 8.45
C ALA A 205 20.75 -18.23 8.96
N CYS A 206 20.35 -18.26 10.23
CA CYS A 206 19.45 -17.30 10.90
C CYS A 206 18.01 -17.18 10.35
N SER A 207 17.57 -18.11 9.49
CA SER A 207 16.19 -18.25 9.05
C SER A 207 15.60 -19.59 9.48
N VAL A 208 14.28 -19.69 9.50
CA VAL A 208 13.56 -20.94 9.76
C VAL A 208 13.27 -21.71 8.47
N SER A 209 12.80 -22.96 8.58
CA SER A 209 12.17 -23.65 7.46
C SER A 209 10.78 -23.08 7.17
N ALA A 210 10.28 -23.27 5.94
CA ALA A 210 8.91 -22.87 5.59
C ALA A 210 7.86 -23.57 6.49
N ALA A 211 8.09 -24.84 6.83
CA ALA A 211 7.19 -25.59 7.71
C ALA A 211 7.13 -24.99 9.13
N GLN A 212 8.28 -24.60 9.69
CA GLN A 212 8.34 -23.93 10.99
C GLN A 212 7.64 -22.56 10.96
N ARG A 213 7.79 -21.80 9.86
CA ARG A 213 7.07 -20.53 9.67
C ARG A 213 5.56 -20.73 9.65
N TRP A 214 5.06 -21.76 8.97
CA TRP A 214 3.63 -22.08 8.91
C TRP A 214 3.07 -22.53 10.27
N GLU A 215 3.84 -23.28 11.04
CA GLU A 215 3.49 -23.65 12.42
C GLU A 215 3.44 -22.42 13.34
N HIS A 216 4.39 -21.49 13.18
CA HIS A 216 4.35 -20.22 13.89
C HIS A 216 3.10 -19.41 13.53
N TRP A 217 2.72 -19.35 12.24
CA TRP A 217 1.47 -18.71 11.80
C TRP A 217 0.22 -19.37 12.37
N ALA A 218 0.20 -20.70 12.53
CA ALA A 218 -0.90 -21.38 13.19
C ALA A 218 -1.11 -20.85 14.64
N ASN A 219 -0.02 -20.62 15.38
CA ASN A 219 -0.08 -20.00 16.70
C ASN A 219 -0.50 -18.52 16.62
N LEU A 220 -0.01 -17.77 15.63
CA LEU A 220 -0.40 -16.37 15.45
C LEU A 220 -1.88 -16.22 15.14
N LEU A 221 -2.46 -17.09 14.31
CA LEU A 221 -3.89 -17.05 13.99
C LEU A 221 -4.78 -17.21 15.23
N LYS A 222 -4.37 -18.06 16.18
CA LYS A 222 -5.03 -18.16 17.49
C LYS A 222 -4.94 -16.83 18.26
N LEU A 223 -3.76 -16.20 18.28
CA LEU A 223 -3.54 -14.94 18.98
C LEU A 223 -4.32 -13.78 18.33
N THR A 224 -4.29 -13.68 17.01
CA THR A 224 -5.03 -12.66 16.25
C THR A 224 -6.53 -12.84 16.45
N ASN A 225 -7.06 -14.07 16.44
CA ASN A 225 -8.45 -14.31 16.80
C ASN A 225 -8.75 -13.84 18.22
N LYS A 226 -7.95 -14.24 19.24
CA LYS A 226 -8.13 -13.82 20.64
C LYS A 226 -8.27 -12.30 20.80
N TYR A 227 -7.50 -11.54 20.04
CA TYR A 227 -7.43 -10.08 20.14
C TYR A 227 -8.22 -9.31 19.07
N GLY A 228 -8.91 -10.00 18.16
CA GLY A 228 -9.65 -9.37 17.07
C GLY A 228 -8.75 -8.69 16.02
N GLY A 229 -7.57 -9.23 15.75
CA GLY A 229 -6.60 -8.73 14.78
C GLY A 229 -6.44 -9.62 13.53
N TYR A 230 -5.37 -9.40 12.77
CA TYR A 230 -5.10 -10.07 11.50
C TYR A 230 -3.65 -10.55 11.36
N LEU A 231 -3.49 -11.64 10.62
CA LEU A 231 -2.22 -12.06 10.03
C LEU A 231 -2.33 -11.86 8.52
N ALA A 232 -1.54 -10.95 7.97
CA ALA A 232 -1.43 -10.71 6.54
C ALA A 232 -0.19 -11.40 5.99
N VAL A 233 -0.31 -12.09 4.86
CA VAL A 233 0.80 -12.80 4.21
C VAL A 233 0.78 -12.44 2.73
N SER A 234 1.89 -11.93 2.22
CA SER A 234 2.06 -11.72 0.78
C SER A 234 2.94 -12.79 0.17
N PHE A 235 2.55 -13.24 -1.02
CA PHE A 235 3.23 -14.29 -1.74
C PHE A 235 3.51 -13.88 -3.20
N THR A 236 4.64 -14.36 -3.71
CA THR A 236 5.04 -14.27 -5.11
C THR A 236 5.99 -15.43 -5.42
N GLY A 237 6.52 -15.51 -6.64
CA GLY A 237 7.49 -16.56 -7.00
C GLY A 237 6.84 -17.90 -7.35
N GLY A 238 5.72 -17.88 -8.06
CA GLY A 238 4.92 -19.07 -8.43
C GLY A 238 5.73 -20.32 -8.79
N PHE A 239 6.51 -20.29 -9.89
CA PHE A 239 7.20 -21.50 -10.39
C PHE A 239 8.30 -22.05 -9.45
N TRP A 240 9.25 -21.21 -9.03
CA TRP A 240 10.38 -21.66 -8.19
C TRP A 240 10.01 -21.81 -6.71
N GLY A 241 8.98 -21.08 -6.26
CA GLY A 241 8.39 -21.17 -4.94
C GLY A 241 7.14 -22.05 -4.89
N ALA A 242 6.89 -22.88 -5.92
CA ALA A 242 5.66 -23.69 -6.01
C ALA A 242 5.46 -24.55 -4.75
N ASN A 243 6.52 -25.16 -4.21
CA ASN A 243 6.44 -25.97 -3.01
C ASN A 243 6.13 -25.18 -1.72
N ILE A 244 6.18 -23.85 -1.73
CA ILE A 244 5.88 -22.99 -0.57
C ILE A 244 4.82 -21.94 -0.87
N ASN A 245 4.13 -22.08 -2.00
CA ASN A 245 3.04 -21.21 -2.41
C ASN A 245 1.77 -21.44 -1.57
N PRO A 246 0.74 -20.59 -1.69
CA PRO A 246 -0.49 -20.70 -0.90
C PRO A 246 -1.18 -22.07 -1.00
N LEU A 247 -1.16 -22.72 -2.17
CA LEU A 247 -1.69 -24.07 -2.34
C LEU A 247 -0.85 -25.11 -1.57
N ALA A 248 0.47 -24.99 -1.61
CA ALA A 248 1.38 -25.83 -0.86
C ALA A 248 1.26 -25.64 0.65
N MET A 249 1.03 -24.41 1.13
CA MET A 249 0.82 -24.11 2.56
C MET A 249 -0.27 -25.02 3.17
N VAL A 250 -1.42 -25.12 2.50
CA VAL A 250 -2.56 -25.92 2.98
C VAL A 250 -2.42 -27.42 2.70
N LYS A 251 -1.73 -27.82 1.63
CA LYS A 251 -1.48 -29.23 1.31
C LYS A 251 -0.42 -29.87 2.22
N ARG A 252 0.61 -29.12 2.59
CA ARG A 252 1.81 -29.66 3.26
C ARG A 252 1.81 -29.51 4.77
N ASN A 253 1.08 -28.54 5.32
CA ASN A 253 1.12 -28.24 6.75
C ASN A 253 -0.25 -28.37 7.41
N GLU A 254 -0.44 -29.45 8.15
CA GLU A 254 -1.68 -29.74 8.86
C GLU A 254 -1.99 -28.73 9.98
N ALA A 255 -0.97 -28.25 10.70
CA ALA A 255 -1.17 -27.28 11.79
C ALA A 255 -1.74 -25.96 11.26
N LEU A 256 -1.11 -25.40 10.22
CA LEU A 256 -1.59 -24.19 9.56
C LEU A 256 -2.97 -24.40 8.95
N ARG A 257 -3.16 -25.50 8.19
CA ARG A 257 -4.47 -25.83 7.61
C ARG A 257 -5.57 -25.90 8.66
N THR A 258 -5.32 -26.51 9.81
CA THR A 258 -6.28 -26.63 10.92
C THR A 258 -6.58 -25.25 11.53
N ALA A 259 -5.55 -24.43 11.73
CA ALA A 259 -5.71 -23.06 12.23
C ALA A 259 -6.52 -22.20 11.26
N LEU A 260 -6.24 -22.26 9.95
CA LEU A 260 -7.01 -21.56 8.92
C LEU A 260 -8.48 -22.00 8.90
N GLY A 261 -8.75 -23.31 9.05
CA GLY A 261 -10.13 -23.80 9.18
C GLY A 261 -10.90 -23.24 10.39
N SER A 262 -10.20 -22.78 11.42
CA SER A 262 -10.82 -22.19 12.63
C SER A 262 -10.82 -20.66 12.62
N TYR A 263 -9.84 -20.04 11.95
CA TYR A 263 -9.51 -18.62 12.08
C TYR A 263 -9.33 -17.92 10.73
N ALA A 264 -9.92 -18.44 9.64
CA ALA A 264 -9.81 -17.86 8.29
C ALA A 264 -10.12 -16.36 8.26
N LYS A 265 -11.14 -15.90 8.99
CA LYS A 265 -11.50 -14.47 9.13
C LYS A 265 -10.37 -13.56 9.63
N ASN A 266 -9.35 -14.12 10.30
CA ASN A 266 -8.18 -13.40 10.79
C ASN A 266 -6.99 -13.48 9.83
N PHE A 267 -7.12 -14.19 8.71
CA PHE A 267 -6.06 -14.37 7.72
C PHE A 267 -6.34 -13.56 6.45
N ILE A 268 -5.32 -12.81 6.03
CA ILE A 268 -5.32 -12.03 4.79
C ILE A 268 -4.22 -12.60 3.90
N ILE A 269 -4.60 -13.20 2.77
CA ILE A 269 -3.65 -13.61 1.74
C ILE A 269 -3.53 -12.49 0.71
N GLN A 270 -2.32 -12.27 0.20
CA GLN A 270 -2.06 -11.21 -0.77
C GLN A 270 -1.17 -11.73 -1.88
N GLU A 271 -1.52 -11.37 -3.11
CA GLU A 271 -0.58 -11.47 -4.22
C GLU A 271 0.42 -10.30 -4.16
N LYS A 272 1.67 -10.59 -4.54
CA LYS A 272 2.76 -9.61 -4.61
C LYS A 272 3.46 -9.68 -5.96
N PHE A 273 3.78 -8.52 -6.51
CA PHE A 273 4.20 -8.39 -7.91
C PHE A 273 5.71 -8.44 -8.13
N THR A 274 6.51 -8.90 -7.16
CA THR A 274 7.99 -8.88 -7.20
C THR A 274 8.60 -9.82 -8.23
N ALA A 275 8.09 -11.06 -8.32
CA ALA A 275 8.58 -11.99 -9.31
C ALA A 275 8.24 -11.45 -10.69
N ASN A 276 9.17 -11.54 -11.65
CA ASN A 276 8.95 -11.06 -13.02
C ASN A 276 8.27 -12.10 -13.94
N TYR A 277 7.66 -13.14 -13.36
CA TYR A 277 7.04 -14.25 -14.09
C TYR A 277 5.88 -14.88 -13.31
N GLY A 278 5.01 -15.61 -14.01
CA GLY A 278 4.03 -16.52 -13.42
C GLY A 278 2.89 -15.84 -12.65
N TYR A 279 2.56 -14.59 -12.98
CA TYR A 279 1.52 -13.79 -12.34
C TYR A 279 0.15 -14.46 -12.27
N HIS A 280 -0.31 -15.07 -13.36
CA HIS A 280 -1.64 -15.71 -13.34
C HIS A 280 -1.68 -16.96 -12.45
N ASP A 281 -0.55 -17.64 -12.25
CA ASP A 281 -0.46 -18.73 -11.27
C ASP A 281 -0.50 -18.16 -9.84
N ILE A 282 0.27 -17.09 -9.58
CA ILE A 282 0.30 -16.39 -8.29
C ILE A 282 -1.10 -15.89 -7.91
N GLU A 283 -1.79 -15.22 -8.83
CA GLU A 283 -3.18 -14.78 -8.69
C GLU A 283 -4.09 -15.99 -8.44
N SER A 284 -4.00 -17.05 -9.26
CA SER A 284 -4.87 -18.23 -9.17
C SER A 284 -4.82 -18.93 -7.82
N VAL A 285 -3.62 -19.14 -7.27
CA VAL A 285 -3.45 -19.83 -5.97
C VAL A 285 -3.74 -18.91 -4.77
N SER A 286 -3.49 -17.60 -4.89
CA SER A 286 -3.77 -16.63 -3.83
C SER A 286 -5.26 -16.33 -3.72
N LEU A 287 -5.91 -16.06 -4.85
CA LEU A 287 -7.38 -15.99 -4.96
C LEU A 287 -8.02 -17.31 -4.52
N GLY A 288 -7.38 -18.43 -4.84
CA GLY A 288 -7.80 -19.76 -4.42
C GLY A 288 -7.93 -19.90 -2.90
N MET A 289 -7.02 -19.33 -2.11
CA MET A 289 -7.11 -19.34 -0.64
C MET A 289 -8.34 -18.58 -0.13
N PHE A 290 -8.66 -17.43 -0.72
CA PHE A 290 -9.85 -16.66 -0.38
C PHE A 290 -11.14 -17.39 -0.78
N LEU A 291 -11.24 -17.82 -2.03
CA LEU A 291 -12.48 -18.42 -2.55
C LEU A 291 -12.74 -19.83 -1.99
N SER A 292 -11.71 -20.57 -1.60
CA SER A 292 -11.87 -21.87 -0.92
C SER A 292 -12.32 -21.78 0.53
N GLY A 293 -12.16 -20.61 1.17
CA GLY A 293 -12.48 -20.40 2.59
C GLY A 293 -11.31 -20.63 3.54
N PHE A 294 -10.08 -20.71 3.04
CA PHE A 294 -8.88 -20.73 3.89
C PHE A 294 -8.41 -19.34 4.31
N ALA A 295 -8.75 -18.30 3.56
CA ALA A 295 -8.56 -16.90 3.93
C ALA A 295 -9.91 -16.17 3.97
N GLY A 296 -10.11 -15.34 4.99
CA GLY A 296 -11.30 -14.50 5.12
C GLY A 296 -11.22 -13.23 4.26
N HIS A 297 -10.00 -12.85 3.88
CA HIS A 297 -9.74 -11.64 3.13
C HIS A 297 -8.66 -11.86 2.07
N TYR A 298 -8.80 -11.13 0.98
CA TYR A 298 -7.82 -11.05 -0.11
C TYR A 298 -7.26 -9.63 -0.20
N GLY A 299 -6.03 -9.51 -0.70
CA GLY A 299 -5.35 -8.24 -0.88
C GLY A 299 -4.30 -8.26 -1.97
N ILE A 300 -3.78 -7.08 -2.26
CA ILE A 300 -2.81 -6.83 -3.33
C ILE A 300 -1.66 -6.00 -2.81
N ARG A 301 -0.44 -6.36 -3.23
CA ARG A 301 0.78 -5.60 -2.99
C ARG A 301 1.51 -5.34 -4.31
N PRO A 302 1.29 -4.18 -4.95
CA PRO A 302 1.98 -3.80 -6.18
C PRO A 302 3.49 -3.70 -5.96
N ASP A 303 4.26 -3.98 -7.00
CA ASP A 303 5.72 -3.97 -6.92
C ASP A 303 6.33 -3.76 -8.31
N SER A 304 6.90 -2.58 -8.52
CA SER A 304 7.52 -2.20 -9.80
C SER A 304 8.78 -3.01 -10.12
N SER A 305 9.41 -3.67 -9.13
CA SER A 305 10.61 -4.48 -9.34
C SER A 305 10.35 -5.75 -10.16
N GLY A 306 9.10 -6.25 -10.19
CA GLY A 306 8.74 -7.36 -11.05
C GLY A 306 8.50 -6.96 -12.50
N TRP A 307 8.59 -5.67 -12.85
CA TRP A 307 8.38 -5.26 -14.23
C TRP A 307 9.35 -5.97 -15.18
N TYR A 308 8.78 -6.72 -16.11
CA TYR A 308 9.50 -7.32 -17.23
C TYR A 308 9.21 -6.56 -18.52
N ALA A 309 10.25 -6.17 -19.24
CA ALA A 309 10.13 -5.69 -20.61
C ALA A 309 11.11 -6.43 -21.51
N ALA A 310 10.60 -7.03 -22.59
CA ALA A 310 11.42 -7.80 -23.53
C ALA A 310 12.51 -6.94 -24.20
N ASP A 311 12.26 -5.64 -24.36
CA ASP A 311 13.20 -4.66 -24.90
C ASP A 311 14.12 -4.05 -23.83
N GLY A 312 13.99 -4.44 -22.57
CA GLY A 312 14.76 -3.91 -21.44
C GLY A 312 14.35 -2.50 -20.99
N SER A 313 13.20 -1.99 -21.45
CA SER A 313 12.68 -0.69 -21.00
C SER A 313 12.39 -0.67 -19.50
N ALA A 314 12.56 0.50 -18.89
CA ALA A 314 12.24 0.74 -17.49
C ALA A 314 10.73 0.66 -17.25
N TYR A 315 10.35 0.44 -15.99
CA TYR A 315 8.96 0.46 -15.55
C TYR A 315 8.28 1.81 -15.84
N PRO A 316 7.21 1.84 -16.66
CA PRO A 316 6.41 3.05 -16.88
C PRO A 316 5.47 3.26 -15.69
N LEU A 317 5.44 4.46 -15.10
CA LEU A 317 4.62 4.71 -13.90
C LEU A 317 3.12 4.43 -14.14
N ALA A 318 2.62 4.75 -15.33
CA ALA A 318 1.25 4.47 -15.75
C ALA A 318 0.90 2.96 -15.74
N ALA A 319 1.90 2.07 -15.84
CA ALA A 319 1.68 0.62 -15.80
C ALA A 319 1.20 0.11 -14.43
N GLY A 320 1.28 0.95 -13.39
CA GLY A 320 0.81 0.64 -12.05
C GLY A 320 -0.72 0.58 -11.91
N ALA A 321 -1.44 1.30 -12.78
CA ALA A 321 -2.88 1.48 -12.62
C ALA A 321 -3.76 0.33 -13.16
N PRO A 322 -3.50 -0.28 -14.34
CA PRO A 322 -4.43 -1.24 -14.95
C PRO A 322 -4.75 -2.46 -14.08
N HIS A 323 -3.72 -3.18 -13.63
CA HIS A 323 -3.89 -4.38 -12.79
C HIS A 323 -4.46 -4.04 -11.42
N LEU A 324 -4.03 -2.92 -10.82
CA LEU A 324 -4.56 -2.46 -9.53
C LEU A 324 -6.08 -2.22 -9.59
N ILE A 325 -6.57 -1.47 -10.58
CA ILE A 325 -8.00 -1.21 -10.74
C ILE A 325 -8.77 -2.49 -11.07
N GLU A 326 -8.20 -3.34 -11.92
CA GLU A 326 -8.82 -4.61 -12.31
C GLU A 326 -9.06 -5.51 -11.09
N HIS A 327 -8.04 -5.71 -10.27
CA HIS A 327 -8.11 -6.59 -9.12
C HIS A 327 -9.01 -6.04 -8.02
N LEU A 328 -8.83 -4.77 -7.60
CA LEU A 328 -9.68 -4.12 -6.60
C LEU A 328 -11.18 -4.16 -6.96
N THR A 329 -11.50 -4.09 -8.25
CA THR A 329 -12.87 -4.16 -8.73
C THR A 329 -13.35 -5.60 -8.79
N LEU A 330 -12.58 -6.52 -9.41
CA LEU A 330 -13.12 -7.81 -9.85
C LEU A 330 -12.82 -9.02 -8.93
N THR A 331 -11.88 -8.93 -8.00
CA THR A 331 -11.38 -10.11 -7.24
C THR A 331 -11.69 -10.08 -5.73
N GLY A 332 -12.26 -8.98 -5.22
CA GLY A 332 -12.68 -8.87 -3.81
C GLY A 332 -11.57 -8.50 -2.83
N GLU A 333 -10.57 -7.77 -3.31
CA GLU A 333 -9.42 -7.34 -2.51
C GLU A 333 -9.79 -6.21 -1.54
N THR A 334 -9.95 -6.57 -0.27
CA THR A 334 -10.30 -5.63 0.81
C THR A 334 -9.07 -5.01 1.47
N TYR A 335 -7.88 -5.59 1.27
CA TYR A 335 -6.62 -5.13 1.84
C TYR A 335 -5.69 -4.62 0.72
N PHE A 336 -5.55 -3.30 0.61
CA PHE A 336 -4.66 -2.66 -0.35
C PHE A 336 -3.34 -2.35 0.36
N ASP A 337 -2.34 -3.22 0.18
CA ASP A 337 -0.96 -3.02 0.63
C ASP A 337 -0.26 -2.07 -0.33
N GLY A 338 0.26 -0.96 0.17
CA GLY A 338 0.98 0.01 -0.66
C GLY A 338 2.14 -0.64 -1.44
N PRO A 339 2.70 0.06 -2.44
CA PRO A 339 3.80 -0.46 -3.26
C PRO A 339 4.99 -0.96 -2.44
N GLU A 340 5.58 -2.09 -2.83
CA GLU A 340 6.74 -2.69 -2.16
C GLU A 340 7.97 -1.79 -2.07
N LEU A 341 8.27 -1.04 -3.14
CA LEU A 341 9.45 -0.19 -3.16
C LEU A 341 9.12 1.16 -2.52
N ILE A 342 8.93 1.17 -1.19
CA ILE A 342 8.50 2.36 -0.44
C ILE A 342 9.35 3.59 -0.79
N TRP A 343 10.67 3.42 -0.91
CA TRP A 343 11.65 4.47 -1.15
C TRP A 343 11.70 5.00 -2.59
N THR A 344 10.96 4.38 -3.52
CA THR A 344 10.81 4.88 -4.89
C THR A 344 9.37 5.19 -5.27
N ASP A 345 8.40 4.53 -4.64
CA ASP A 345 7.00 4.53 -5.09
C ASP A 345 5.99 5.03 -4.07
N THR A 346 6.34 5.13 -2.79
CA THR A 346 5.40 5.58 -1.75
C THR A 346 5.79 6.93 -1.17
N VAL A 347 6.88 6.98 -0.40
CA VAL A 347 7.28 8.16 0.37
C VAL A 347 8.79 8.35 0.34
N GLN A 348 9.25 9.59 0.30
CA GLN A 348 10.67 9.95 0.26
C GLN A 348 11.00 11.12 1.19
N SER A 349 12.25 11.12 1.66
CA SER A 349 12.84 12.28 2.32
C SER A 349 13.22 13.35 1.29
N LEU A 350 13.00 14.61 1.64
CA LEU A 350 13.52 15.76 0.93
C LEU A 350 14.80 16.27 1.58
N PRO A 351 15.60 17.11 0.89
CA PRO A 351 16.65 17.86 1.55
C PRO A 351 16.11 18.61 2.76
N ASN A 352 16.88 18.55 3.87
CA ASN A 352 16.54 19.26 5.10
C ASN A 352 16.22 20.73 4.80
N ALA A 353 15.27 21.29 5.56
CA ALA A 353 14.95 22.71 5.51
C ALA A 353 15.34 23.40 6.80
N THR A 354 15.26 24.72 6.79
CA THR A 354 15.34 25.56 7.98
C THR A 354 13.94 26.01 8.33
N THR A 355 13.51 25.74 9.57
CA THR A 355 12.28 26.26 10.16
C THR A 355 12.37 27.78 10.34
N ALA A 356 11.23 28.46 10.52
CA ALA A 356 11.19 29.93 10.61
C ALA A 356 12.05 30.52 11.73
N ASP A 357 12.27 29.77 12.80
CA ASP A 357 13.11 30.13 13.95
C ASP A 357 14.50 29.47 13.92
N GLY A 358 14.90 28.96 12.76
CA GLY A 358 16.29 28.65 12.43
C GLY A 358 16.75 27.22 12.73
N TYR A 359 15.85 26.30 13.09
CA TYR A 359 16.22 24.88 13.26
C TYR A 359 16.27 24.17 11.92
N THR A 360 17.25 23.27 11.77
CA THR A 360 17.25 22.28 10.70
C THR A 360 16.16 21.23 10.98
N THR A 361 15.33 20.94 9.98
CA THR A 361 14.26 19.94 10.06
C THR A 361 14.31 18.98 8.88
N ARG A 362 14.01 17.71 9.13
CA ARG A 362 13.85 16.69 8.09
C ARG A 362 12.49 16.86 7.43
N ARG A 363 12.44 16.73 6.11
CA ARG A 363 11.22 16.91 5.31
C ARG A 363 10.88 15.64 4.55
N TRP A 364 9.60 15.44 4.30
CA TRP A 364 9.06 14.26 3.65
C TRP A 364 7.99 14.65 2.65
N GLN A 365 7.79 13.82 1.64
CA GLN A 365 6.67 13.91 0.71
C GLN A 365 6.30 12.53 0.18
N PHE A 366 5.04 12.35 -0.23
CA PHE A 366 4.67 11.22 -1.07
C PHE A 366 5.19 11.41 -2.49
N PHE A 367 5.55 10.31 -3.15
CA PHE A 367 5.88 10.34 -4.56
C PHE A 367 4.65 10.72 -5.42
N PRO A 368 4.83 11.41 -6.56
CA PRO A 368 3.72 11.78 -7.43
C PRO A 368 2.84 10.61 -7.87
N GLN A 369 3.43 9.46 -8.22
CA GLN A 369 2.68 8.26 -8.59
C GLN A 369 1.87 7.69 -7.41
N PHE A 370 2.33 7.84 -6.17
CA PHE A 370 1.54 7.42 -5.01
C PHE A 370 0.27 8.26 -4.87
N LYS A 371 0.40 9.59 -5.01
CA LYS A 371 -0.71 10.54 -4.97
C LYS A 371 -1.70 10.30 -6.12
N ASN A 372 -1.19 10.20 -7.34
CA ASN A 372 -1.98 10.23 -8.58
C ASN A 372 -2.47 8.86 -9.06
N ILE A 373 -1.96 7.76 -8.50
CA ILE A 373 -2.43 6.41 -8.79
C ILE A 373 -3.02 5.79 -7.52
N HIS A 374 -2.19 5.46 -6.53
CA HIS A 374 -2.63 4.64 -5.39
C HIS A 374 -3.69 5.34 -4.52
N MET A 375 -3.41 6.58 -4.11
CA MET A 375 -4.32 7.37 -3.28
C MET A 375 -5.59 7.77 -4.04
N ASP A 376 -5.47 8.16 -5.31
CA ASP A 376 -6.66 8.52 -6.11
C ASP A 376 -7.53 7.31 -6.44
N VAL A 377 -6.96 6.16 -6.80
CA VAL A 377 -7.71 4.90 -6.98
C VAL A 377 -8.45 4.53 -5.68
N TYR A 378 -7.82 4.71 -4.52
CA TYR A 378 -8.52 4.50 -3.25
C TYR A 378 -9.68 5.48 -3.05
N ARG A 379 -9.56 6.74 -3.45
CA ARG A 379 -10.68 7.70 -3.44
C ARG A 379 -11.82 7.27 -4.37
N LYS A 380 -11.52 6.61 -5.49
CA LYS A 380 -12.54 6.04 -6.37
C LYS A 380 -13.27 4.86 -5.74
N ILE A 381 -12.65 4.17 -4.77
CA ILE A 381 -13.40 3.27 -3.88
C ILE A 381 -14.33 4.12 -3.01
N LEU A 382 -13.80 5.12 -2.29
CA LEU A 382 -14.57 5.97 -1.36
C LEU A 382 -15.79 6.66 -1.97
N ASP A 383 -15.72 7.12 -3.22
CA ASP A 383 -16.84 7.75 -3.92
C ASP A 383 -17.79 6.75 -4.60
N GLY A 384 -17.48 5.45 -4.54
CA GLY A 384 -18.29 4.36 -5.09
C GLY A 384 -18.18 4.17 -6.60
N THR A 385 -17.22 4.82 -7.26
CA THR A 385 -16.90 4.53 -8.67
C THR A 385 -16.33 3.12 -8.82
N LEU A 386 -15.43 2.73 -7.91
CA LEU A 386 -14.96 1.35 -7.74
C LEU A 386 -15.71 0.71 -6.58
N HIS A 387 -16.19 -0.50 -6.80
CA HIS A 387 -16.84 -1.29 -5.77
C HIS A 387 -16.12 -2.63 -5.63
N ILE A 388 -15.53 -2.88 -4.47
CA ILE A 388 -14.93 -4.17 -4.14
C ILE A 388 -16.06 -5.19 -3.97
N LEU A 389 -15.91 -6.35 -4.61
CA LEU A 389 -16.86 -7.46 -4.47
C LEU A 389 -16.71 -8.19 -3.14
N ASP A 390 -17.81 -8.66 -2.56
CA ASP A 390 -17.76 -9.67 -1.52
C ASP A 390 -17.45 -11.07 -2.10
N ARG A 391 -17.14 -12.02 -1.22
CA ARG A 391 -16.73 -13.37 -1.63
C ARG A 391 -17.81 -14.10 -2.44
N GLN A 392 -19.10 -13.91 -2.13
CA GLN A 392 -20.19 -14.54 -2.87
C GLN A 392 -20.26 -13.97 -4.28
N GLN A 393 -20.19 -12.65 -4.42
CA GLN A 393 -20.20 -11.99 -5.72
C GLN A 393 -19.00 -12.40 -6.57
N VAL A 394 -17.82 -12.61 -5.98
CA VAL A 394 -16.65 -13.15 -6.70
C VAL A 394 -16.92 -14.59 -7.16
N ILE A 395 -17.48 -15.46 -6.32
CA ILE A 395 -17.82 -16.84 -6.70
C ILE A 395 -18.86 -16.89 -7.83
N ASP A 396 -19.93 -16.10 -7.72
CA ASP A 396 -21.01 -16.00 -8.70
C ASP A 396 -20.50 -15.52 -10.06
N ARG A 397 -19.56 -14.58 -10.03
CA ARG A 397 -18.85 -14.11 -11.22
C ARG A 397 -17.95 -15.20 -11.79
N THR A 398 -17.11 -15.81 -10.96
CA THR A 398 -16.03 -16.71 -11.36
C THR A 398 -16.53 -18.05 -11.88
N LYS A 399 -17.61 -18.61 -11.33
CA LYS A 399 -18.32 -19.85 -11.75
C LYS A 399 -17.51 -21.16 -11.80
N LEU A 400 -16.20 -21.09 -11.98
CA LEU A 400 -15.30 -22.22 -12.19
C LEU A 400 -14.21 -22.24 -11.12
N VAL A 401 -13.91 -23.42 -10.59
CA VAL A 401 -12.75 -23.66 -9.73
C VAL A 401 -12.03 -24.94 -10.14
N VAL A 402 -10.69 -24.92 -10.09
CA VAL A 402 -9.86 -26.12 -10.23
C VAL A 402 -9.51 -26.64 -8.85
N VAL A 403 -9.92 -27.87 -8.53
CA VAL A 403 -9.60 -28.55 -7.28
C VAL A 403 -8.42 -29.48 -7.51
N ASP A 404 -7.26 -29.14 -6.93
CA ASP A 404 -6.02 -29.90 -7.02
C ASP A 404 -6.02 -31.11 -6.08
N ASP A 405 -6.52 -32.22 -6.61
CA ASP A 405 -6.58 -33.54 -5.96
C ASP A 405 -5.31 -34.39 -6.19
N THR A 406 -4.25 -33.82 -6.76
CA THR A 406 -3.04 -34.58 -7.08
C THR A 406 -2.12 -34.75 -5.87
N THR A 407 -1.51 -35.94 -5.75
CA THR A 407 -0.62 -36.30 -4.62
C THR A 407 0.76 -36.80 -5.05
N SER A 408 1.02 -36.84 -6.36
CA SER A 408 2.31 -37.25 -6.94
C SER A 408 2.69 -36.36 -8.12
N GLY A 409 3.97 -36.10 -8.31
CA GLY A 409 4.50 -35.26 -9.39
C GLY A 409 5.66 -34.40 -8.90
N ASN A 410 6.13 -33.50 -9.76
CA ASN A 410 7.03 -32.42 -9.33
C ASN A 410 6.22 -31.29 -8.63
N ASP A 411 6.92 -30.31 -8.06
CA ASP A 411 6.29 -29.22 -7.31
C ASP A 411 5.25 -28.46 -8.13
N GLN A 412 5.51 -28.20 -9.41
CA GLN A 412 4.54 -27.52 -10.30
C GLN A 412 3.29 -28.38 -10.51
N SER A 413 3.45 -29.69 -10.63
CA SER A 413 2.33 -30.62 -10.80
C SER A 413 1.46 -30.68 -9.55
N LEU A 414 2.06 -30.49 -8.37
CA LEU A 414 1.42 -30.62 -7.06
C LEU A 414 0.81 -29.31 -6.52
N TYR A 415 1.38 -28.16 -6.89
CA TYR A 415 1.12 -26.89 -6.20
C TYR A 415 0.86 -25.69 -7.13
N SER A 416 1.10 -25.78 -8.44
CA SER A 416 0.73 -24.72 -9.39
C SER A 416 -0.57 -25.05 -10.11
N SER A 417 -1.27 -24.05 -10.62
CA SER A 417 -2.34 -24.20 -11.61
C SER A 417 -1.89 -25.02 -12.83
N PRO A 418 -2.81 -25.71 -13.55
CA PRO A 418 -2.44 -26.44 -14.76
C PRO A 418 -1.81 -25.50 -15.80
N GLU A 419 -0.71 -25.92 -16.43
CA GLU A 419 0.12 -25.06 -17.30
C GLU A 419 -0.69 -24.25 -18.33
N THR A 420 -1.65 -24.92 -18.96
CA THR A 420 -2.44 -24.33 -20.04
C THR A 420 -3.75 -23.72 -19.55
N LEU A 421 -3.99 -23.61 -18.23
CA LEU A 421 -5.29 -23.18 -17.65
C LEU A 421 -5.74 -21.82 -18.21
N PHE A 422 -4.81 -20.90 -18.44
CA PHE A 422 -5.12 -19.54 -18.88
C PHE A 422 -5.00 -19.35 -20.40
N SER A 423 -4.29 -20.25 -21.10
CA SER A 423 -4.06 -20.18 -22.55
C SER A 423 -5.37 -20.25 -23.32
N GLY A 424 -5.51 -19.43 -24.36
CA GLY A 424 -6.76 -19.32 -25.13
C GLY A 424 -7.92 -18.62 -24.40
N LEU A 425 -7.71 -18.15 -23.17
CA LEU A 425 -8.67 -17.38 -22.39
C LEU A 425 -8.21 -15.92 -22.28
N TYR A 426 -7.68 -15.53 -21.12
CA TYR A 426 -7.27 -14.16 -20.81
C TYR A 426 -5.76 -13.92 -20.85
N LEU A 427 -4.95 -14.98 -20.92
CA LEU A 427 -3.51 -14.88 -21.12
C LEU A 427 -3.20 -14.18 -22.46
N MET A 428 -2.22 -13.27 -22.45
CA MET A 428 -1.67 -12.66 -23.67
C MET A 428 -1.08 -13.72 -24.60
N ASP A 429 -1.38 -13.66 -25.89
CA ASP A 429 -1.04 -14.75 -26.83
C ASP A 429 0.46 -14.94 -27.06
N ASP A 430 1.26 -13.90 -26.81
CA ASP A 430 2.71 -13.84 -26.98
C ASP A 430 3.50 -13.91 -25.66
N ASP A 431 2.83 -14.10 -24.52
CA ASP A 431 3.45 -14.05 -23.19
C ASP A 431 3.84 -15.43 -22.66
N GLY A 432 3.39 -16.54 -23.25
CA GLY A 432 3.78 -17.89 -22.81
C GLY A 432 3.24 -18.30 -21.43
N THR A 433 3.75 -19.40 -20.86
CA THR A 433 3.27 -20.01 -19.60
C THR A 433 4.37 -20.08 -18.56
N TYR A 434 3.99 -20.24 -17.28
CA TYR A 434 4.91 -20.39 -16.16
C TYR A 434 6.03 -19.33 -16.12
N LEU A 435 7.29 -19.73 -16.25
CA LEU A 435 8.46 -18.85 -16.20
C LEU A 435 8.51 -17.84 -17.35
N ASN A 436 7.82 -18.13 -18.46
CA ASN A 436 7.78 -17.23 -19.60
C ASN A 436 6.65 -16.21 -19.50
N GLN A 437 5.65 -16.43 -18.62
CA GLN A 437 4.49 -15.56 -18.46
C GLN A 437 4.87 -14.28 -17.72
N HIS A 438 5.04 -13.16 -18.43
CA HIS A 438 5.66 -11.92 -17.91
C HIS A 438 4.70 -10.72 -17.84
N SER A 439 3.46 -10.84 -18.30
CA SER A 439 2.46 -9.77 -18.26
C SER A 439 1.59 -9.82 -17.01
N TRP A 440 1.36 -8.67 -16.37
CA TRP A 440 0.30 -8.54 -15.37
C TRP A 440 -1.08 -8.45 -16.02
N TYR A 441 -1.10 -8.03 -17.28
CA TYR A 441 -2.31 -7.71 -18.00
C TYR A 441 -2.90 -8.93 -18.66
N LYS A 442 -4.22 -8.99 -18.60
CA LYS A 442 -5.07 -9.92 -19.32
C LYS A 442 -5.50 -9.30 -20.65
N LYS A 443 -5.57 -10.09 -21.72
CA LYS A 443 -6.00 -9.62 -23.06
C LYS A 443 -7.51 -9.36 -23.17
N THR A 444 -8.31 -9.94 -22.28
CA THR A 444 -9.77 -9.78 -22.28
C THR A 444 -10.33 -10.00 -20.88
N GLY A 445 -11.39 -9.25 -20.56
CA GLY A 445 -12.14 -9.37 -19.31
C GLY A 445 -13.34 -10.30 -19.39
N ARG A 446 -13.49 -11.05 -20.50
CA ARG A 446 -14.59 -12.01 -20.71
C ARG A 446 -14.62 -13.09 -19.63
N TYR A 447 -13.45 -13.55 -19.20
CA TYR A 447 -13.30 -14.60 -18.20
C TYR A 447 -12.72 -13.99 -16.91
N PRO A 448 -13.32 -14.27 -15.75
CA PRO A 448 -12.71 -13.96 -14.46
C PRO A 448 -11.42 -14.75 -14.24
N ALA A 449 -10.61 -14.31 -13.29
CA ALA A 449 -9.47 -15.09 -12.82
C ALA A 449 -9.92 -16.46 -12.27
N ILE A 450 -9.26 -17.54 -12.69
CA ILE A 450 -9.67 -18.90 -12.34
C ILE A 450 -8.86 -19.39 -11.14
N PRO A 451 -9.49 -19.64 -9.98
CA PRO A 451 -8.80 -20.11 -8.78
C PRO A 451 -8.39 -21.59 -8.89
N THR A 452 -7.19 -21.89 -8.39
CA THR A 452 -6.74 -23.26 -8.11
C THR A 452 -6.70 -23.46 -6.60
N VAL A 453 -7.42 -24.46 -6.10
CA VAL A 453 -7.60 -24.71 -4.67
C VAL A 453 -7.26 -26.16 -4.34
N TRP A 454 -6.92 -26.45 -3.09
CA TRP A 454 -6.75 -27.85 -2.68
C TRP A 454 -8.10 -28.50 -2.33
N GLN A 455 -8.99 -27.76 -1.65
CA GLN A 455 -10.34 -28.18 -1.30
C GLN A 455 -11.26 -26.97 -1.09
N LEU A 456 -12.57 -27.20 -1.00
CA LEU A 456 -13.59 -26.18 -0.72
C LEU A 456 -14.10 -26.38 0.72
N THR A 457 -13.83 -25.44 1.63
CA THR A 457 -13.95 -25.67 3.09
C THR A 457 -15.34 -25.37 3.64
N ASP A 458 -16.08 -24.46 3.03
CA ASP A 458 -17.41 -24.02 3.47
C ASP A 458 -18.47 -24.11 2.37
N ASP A 459 -19.73 -23.85 2.74
CA ASP A 459 -20.87 -23.95 1.82
C ASP A 459 -20.81 -22.93 0.69
N LEU A 460 -20.24 -21.75 0.99
CA LEU A 460 -20.00 -20.71 0.00
C LEU A 460 -19.02 -21.18 -1.07
N ALA A 461 -17.86 -21.73 -0.68
CA ALA A 461 -16.88 -22.32 -1.59
C ALA A 461 -17.51 -23.45 -2.43
N LYS A 462 -18.34 -24.30 -1.82
CA LYS A 462 -19.00 -25.41 -2.53
C LYS A 462 -20.06 -24.97 -3.53
N SER A 463 -20.46 -23.69 -3.53
CA SER A 463 -21.47 -23.16 -4.45
C SER A 463 -20.97 -22.94 -5.88
N PHE A 464 -19.66 -23.10 -6.16
CA PHE A 464 -19.14 -23.05 -7.52
C PHE A 464 -19.91 -24.05 -8.43
N PRO A 465 -20.56 -23.58 -9.51
CA PRO A 465 -21.33 -24.44 -10.39
C PRO A 465 -20.45 -25.39 -11.22
N VAL A 466 -19.20 -25.00 -11.52
CA VAL A 466 -18.24 -25.85 -12.23
C VAL A 466 -17.03 -26.09 -11.34
N GLN A 467 -16.87 -27.33 -10.90
CA GLN A 467 -15.72 -27.79 -10.12
C GLN A 467 -14.98 -28.84 -10.95
N VAL A 468 -13.73 -28.55 -11.32
CA VAL A 468 -12.91 -29.43 -12.14
C VAL A 468 -11.79 -29.98 -11.28
N LYS A 469 -11.73 -31.31 -11.13
CA LYS A 469 -10.57 -31.92 -10.49
C LYS A 469 -9.36 -31.82 -11.40
N ARG A 470 -8.19 -31.55 -10.83
CA ARG A 470 -6.93 -31.48 -11.59
C ARG A 470 -6.63 -32.82 -12.28
N SER A 471 -6.92 -33.94 -11.62
CA SER A 471 -6.80 -35.28 -12.22
C SER A 471 -7.66 -35.50 -13.47
N GLU A 472 -8.76 -34.75 -13.61
CA GLU A 472 -9.70 -34.83 -14.74
C GLU A 472 -9.42 -33.77 -15.82
N TYR A 473 -8.52 -32.81 -15.57
CA TYR A 473 -8.25 -31.65 -16.43
C TYR A 473 -7.95 -32.06 -17.88
N ALA A 474 -7.00 -32.99 -18.07
CA ALA A 474 -6.57 -33.42 -19.40
C ALA A 474 -7.65 -34.20 -20.17
N THR A 475 -8.54 -34.91 -19.45
CA THR A 475 -9.63 -35.66 -20.06
C THR A 475 -10.83 -34.76 -20.39
N ARG A 476 -11.16 -33.79 -19.51
CA ARG A 476 -12.20 -32.80 -19.77
C ARG A 476 -11.80 -31.87 -20.93
N TRP A 477 -10.54 -31.44 -20.92
CA TRP A 477 -9.99 -30.48 -21.87
C TRP A 477 -8.73 -31.04 -22.55
N PRO A 478 -8.91 -31.93 -23.54
CA PRO A 478 -7.77 -32.52 -24.28
C PRO A 478 -7.01 -31.51 -25.14
N SER A 479 -7.56 -30.29 -25.33
CA SER A 479 -6.89 -29.19 -26.02
C SER A 479 -7.34 -27.83 -25.47
N ILE A 480 -6.53 -26.80 -25.72
CA ILE A 480 -6.87 -25.41 -25.41
C ILE A 480 -8.19 -25.00 -26.06
N ALA A 481 -8.45 -25.44 -27.30
CA ALA A 481 -9.67 -25.12 -28.03
C ALA A 481 -10.91 -25.76 -27.38
N ALA A 482 -10.82 -27.00 -26.91
CA ALA A 482 -11.93 -27.68 -26.22
C ALA A 482 -12.30 -26.95 -24.92
N LYS A 483 -11.31 -26.56 -24.11
CA LYS A 483 -11.52 -25.72 -22.93
C LYS A 483 -12.15 -24.38 -23.28
N ALA A 484 -11.61 -23.67 -24.26
CA ALA A 484 -12.13 -22.39 -24.68
C ALA A 484 -13.59 -22.50 -25.16
N GLN A 485 -13.94 -23.56 -25.90
CA GLN A 485 -15.31 -23.81 -26.34
C GLN A 485 -16.28 -23.96 -25.16
N GLU A 486 -15.92 -24.75 -24.14
CA GLU A 486 -16.75 -24.92 -22.95
C GLU A 486 -16.90 -23.61 -22.17
N LEU A 487 -15.79 -22.91 -21.92
CA LEU A 487 -15.82 -21.66 -21.16
C LEU A 487 -16.48 -20.52 -21.94
N ASN A 488 -16.44 -20.52 -23.27
CA ASN A 488 -17.20 -19.59 -24.10
C ASN A 488 -18.71 -19.72 -23.90
N ALA A 489 -19.21 -20.93 -23.61
CA ALA A 489 -20.62 -21.15 -23.30
C ALA A 489 -20.98 -20.65 -21.88
N LEU A 490 -20.04 -20.71 -20.95
CA LEU A 490 -20.22 -20.26 -19.56
C LEU A 490 -20.09 -18.74 -19.40
N PHE A 491 -19.25 -18.12 -20.22
CA PHE A 491 -18.95 -16.69 -20.22
C PHE A 491 -19.29 -16.10 -21.60
N PRO A 492 -20.46 -15.48 -21.77
CA PRO A 492 -20.82 -14.87 -23.05
C PRO A 492 -19.88 -13.71 -23.39
N GLN A 493 -19.65 -13.50 -24.67
CA GLN A 493 -18.88 -12.35 -25.14
C GLN A 493 -19.70 -11.06 -24.96
N GLU A 494 -19.16 -10.10 -24.22
CA GLU A 494 -19.83 -8.80 -23.99
C GLU A 494 -19.16 -7.62 -24.70
N SER A 495 -17.95 -7.82 -25.24
CA SER A 495 -17.18 -6.81 -25.97
C SER A 495 -16.45 -7.41 -27.18
N THR A 496 -16.06 -6.53 -28.11
CA THR A 496 -15.24 -6.85 -29.29
C THR A 496 -14.01 -5.97 -29.34
N GLY A 497 -12.98 -6.38 -30.08
CA GLY A 497 -11.72 -5.64 -30.21
C GLY A 497 -10.63 -6.23 -29.33
N ASP A 498 -9.56 -5.46 -29.14
CA ASP A 498 -8.36 -5.84 -28.38
C ASP A 498 -8.17 -5.00 -27.10
N LEU A 499 -9.10 -4.10 -26.79
CA LEU A 499 -9.17 -3.46 -25.48
C LEU A 499 -9.63 -4.48 -24.43
N TYR A 500 -8.99 -4.51 -23.26
CA TYR A 500 -9.53 -5.25 -22.13
C TYR A 500 -10.84 -4.61 -21.69
N VAL A 501 -11.90 -5.39 -21.56
CA VAL A 501 -13.21 -4.93 -21.08
C VAL A 501 -13.80 -6.02 -20.19
N ALA A 502 -14.07 -5.70 -18.92
CA ALA A 502 -14.71 -6.57 -17.95
C ALA A 502 -15.89 -5.85 -17.29
N ARG A 503 -17.06 -6.48 -17.22
CA ARG A 503 -18.24 -5.91 -16.55
C ARG A 503 -18.42 -6.45 -15.14
N GLN A 504 -18.69 -5.60 -14.17
CA GLN A 504 -19.23 -5.91 -12.85
C GLN A 504 -20.51 -5.10 -12.64
N ASP A 505 -21.67 -5.76 -12.66
CA ASP A 505 -22.98 -5.09 -12.61
C ASP A 505 -23.07 -3.94 -13.65
N ASN A 506 -23.27 -2.69 -13.21
CA ASN A 506 -23.32 -1.50 -14.05
C ASN A 506 -21.97 -0.79 -14.23
N THR A 507 -20.88 -1.43 -13.82
CA THR A 507 -19.52 -0.92 -13.93
C THR A 507 -18.72 -1.73 -14.95
N TRP A 508 -17.96 -1.05 -15.80
CA TRP A 508 -17.01 -1.67 -16.73
C TRP A 508 -15.59 -1.23 -16.38
N VAL A 509 -14.69 -2.20 -16.22
CA VAL A 509 -13.25 -1.95 -16.17
C VAL A 509 -12.69 -2.11 -17.58
N THR A 510 -11.90 -1.12 -18.01
CA THR A 510 -11.31 -1.07 -19.34
C THR A 510 -9.83 -0.72 -19.25
N TYR A 511 -8.96 -1.34 -20.04
CA TYR A 511 -7.57 -0.88 -20.16
C TYR A 511 -6.91 -1.36 -21.45
N ASN A 512 -5.83 -0.70 -21.84
CA ASN A 512 -4.95 -1.17 -22.90
C ASN A 512 -4.07 -2.33 -22.41
N PRO A 513 -4.23 -3.57 -22.92
CA PRO A 513 -3.53 -4.74 -22.38
C PRO A 513 -2.11 -4.90 -22.90
N TYR A 514 -1.63 -3.99 -23.75
CA TYR A 514 -0.29 -4.07 -24.32
C TYR A 514 0.73 -3.33 -23.47
N LYS A 515 1.84 -4.01 -23.17
CA LYS A 515 3.05 -3.44 -22.52
C LYS A 515 4.00 -2.78 -23.53
N THR A 516 3.50 -2.47 -24.72
CA THR A 516 4.24 -1.85 -25.82
C THR A 516 3.56 -0.55 -26.22
N ASN A 517 4.21 0.26 -27.06
CA ASN A 517 3.64 1.53 -27.54
C ASN A 517 2.55 1.31 -28.61
N ARG A 518 1.55 0.49 -28.31
CA ARG A 518 0.43 0.11 -29.17
C ARG A 518 -0.87 0.64 -28.58
N THR A 519 -1.79 1.08 -29.43
CA THR A 519 -3.17 1.40 -29.04
C THR A 519 -4.04 0.15 -29.01
N ALA A 520 -5.06 0.15 -28.17
CA ALA A 520 -6.07 -0.90 -28.11
C ALA A 520 -7.47 -0.29 -28.26
N SER A 521 -8.35 -0.93 -29.00
CA SER A 521 -9.72 -0.47 -29.23
C SER A 521 -10.73 -1.56 -28.91
N GLY A 522 -11.87 -1.16 -28.36
CA GLY A 522 -12.96 -2.09 -28.09
C GLY A 522 -14.32 -1.45 -28.06
N ALA A 523 -15.33 -2.25 -28.39
CA ALA A 523 -16.72 -1.84 -28.38
C ALA A 523 -17.55 -2.80 -27.53
N PHE A 524 -18.52 -2.25 -26.79
CA PHE A 524 -19.45 -3.02 -25.97
C PHE A 524 -20.80 -2.31 -25.86
N ASN A 525 -21.85 -3.12 -25.72
CA ASN A 525 -23.21 -2.62 -25.59
C ASN A 525 -23.49 -2.22 -24.14
N LEU A 526 -24.00 -1.01 -23.95
CA LEU A 526 -24.49 -0.52 -22.66
C LEU A 526 -25.62 -1.43 -22.17
N LYS A 527 -25.68 -1.68 -20.87
CA LYS A 527 -26.65 -2.60 -20.26
C LYS A 527 -27.68 -1.89 -19.40
N TYR A 528 -27.36 -0.70 -18.90
CA TYR A 528 -28.20 0.07 -17.98
C TYR A 528 -28.60 1.42 -18.59
N ASN A 529 -27.69 2.04 -19.36
CA ASN A 529 -27.98 3.30 -20.04
C ASN A 529 -28.85 3.10 -21.30
N SER A 530 -29.72 4.06 -21.61
CA SER A 530 -30.63 4.00 -22.76
C SER A 530 -29.97 4.28 -24.13
N CYS A 531 -28.76 4.86 -24.17
CA CYS A 531 -27.90 4.87 -25.35
C CYS A 531 -27.37 3.47 -25.66
N ALA A 532 -26.99 3.20 -26.91
CA ALA A 532 -26.79 1.84 -27.40
C ALA A 532 -25.47 1.21 -26.92
N ALA A 533 -24.35 1.88 -27.17
CA ALA A 533 -23.03 1.28 -27.03
C ALA A 533 -21.94 2.33 -26.79
N LEU A 534 -20.79 1.85 -26.31
CA LEU A 534 -19.52 2.56 -26.30
C LEU A 534 -18.52 1.89 -27.25
N ASN A 535 -17.70 2.72 -27.89
CA ASN A 535 -16.47 2.32 -28.55
C ASN A 535 -15.33 3.20 -28.01
N MET A 536 -14.25 2.59 -27.54
CA MET A 536 -13.15 3.27 -26.90
C MET A 536 -11.83 2.85 -27.55
N THR A 537 -10.93 3.81 -27.77
CA THR A 537 -9.54 3.55 -28.18
C THR A 537 -8.60 4.16 -27.17
N TYR A 538 -7.74 3.34 -26.57
CA TYR A 538 -6.80 3.74 -25.56
C TYR A 538 -5.36 3.73 -26.06
N GLY A 539 -4.61 4.77 -25.70
CA GLY A 539 -3.16 4.81 -25.74
C GLY A 539 -2.53 3.82 -24.76
N PRO A 540 -1.20 3.63 -24.81
CA PRO A 540 -0.49 2.72 -23.92
C PRO A 540 -0.71 3.06 -22.45
N TYR A 541 -0.97 2.03 -21.65
CA TYR A 541 -1.17 2.11 -20.19
C TYR A 541 -2.38 2.95 -19.72
N THR A 542 -3.24 3.40 -20.64
CA THR A 542 -4.53 3.99 -20.23
C THR A 542 -5.44 2.90 -19.66
N THR A 543 -6.01 3.19 -18.50
CA THR A 543 -7.05 2.39 -17.85
C THR A 543 -8.22 3.30 -17.51
N GLY A 544 -9.41 2.71 -17.44
CA GLY A 544 -10.62 3.44 -17.15
C GLY A 544 -11.73 2.59 -16.57
N VAL A 545 -12.63 3.24 -15.85
CA VAL A 545 -13.84 2.65 -15.28
C VAL A 545 -15.04 3.42 -15.76
N VAL A 546 -16.01 2.72 -16.37
CA VAL A 546 -17.27 3.29 -16.84
C VAL A 546 -18.41 2.78 -15.96
N LYS A 547 -19.10 3.69 -15.28
CA LYS A 547 -20.30 3.39 -14.50
C LYS A 547 -21.53 3.89 -15.23
N GLU A 548 -22.46 2.99 -15.50
CA GLU A 548 -23.70 3.27 -16.20
C GLU A 548 -24.82 3.69 -15.25
N SER A 549 -25.52 4.76 -15.60
CA SER A 549 -26.86 5.11 -15.10
C SER A 549 -27.84 5.12 -16.27
N ALA A 550 -29.15 5.23 -16.01
CA ALA A 550 -30.17 5.15 -17.05
C ALA A 550 -30.01 6.20 -18.17
N ASP A 551 -29.51 7.39 -17.81
CA ASP A 551 -29.42 8.60 -18.63
C ASP A 551 -28.03 9.25 -18.62
N ALA A 552 -27.08 8.69 -17.88
CA ALA A 552 -25.71 9.20 -17.79
C ALA A 552 -24.66 8.07 -17.73
N LEU A 553 -23.43 8.40 -18.11
CA LEU A 553 -22.24 7.60 -17.88
C LEU A 553 -21.24 8.41 -17.06
N SER A 554 -20.70 7.81 -15.99
CA SER A 554 -19.55 8.34 -15.25
C SER A 554 -18.32 7.54 -15.65
N ILE A 555 -17.29 8.21 -16.13
CA ILE A 555 -16.08 7.59 -16.66
C ILE A 555 -14.89 8.15 -15.88
N TYR A 556 -14.16 7.27 -15.21
CA TYR A 556 -12.85 7.59 -14.64
C TYR A 556 -11.78 7.06 -15.60
N LEU A 557 -10.78 7.86 -15.93
CA LEU A 557 -9.61 7.45 -16.71
C LEU A 557 -8.34 7.77 -15.92
N THR A 558 -7.28 6.98 -16.09
CA THR A 558 -5.94 7.38 -15.66
C THR A 558 -4.86 6.74 -16.53
N ASN A 559 -3.79 7.49 -16.76
CA ASN A 559 -2.59 7.08 -17.50
C ASN A 559 -1.35 7.84 -16.98
N PHE A 560 -1.38 8.23 -15.70
CA PHE A 560 -0.41 9.11 -15.04
C PHE A 560 1.03 8.62 -15.25
N ASP A 561 1.86 9.49 -15.81
CA ASP A 561 3.28 9.23 -16.01
C ASP A 561 4.15 10.18 -15.18
N SER A 562 3.87 11.49 -15.22
CA SER A 562 4.55 12.48 -14.39
C SER A 562 3.73 13.76 -14.28
N GLU A 563 4.03 14.61 -13.29
CA GLU A 563 3.28 15.87 -13.03
C GLU A 563 3.32 16.83 -14.24
N THR A 564 4.37 16.76 -15.07
CA THR A 564 4.58 17.62 -16.25
C THR A 564 4.72 16.83 -17.55
N GLY A 565 4.37 15.55 -17.55
CA GLY A 565 4.51 14.67 -18.72
C GLY A 565 3.52 15.01 -19.84
N PRO A 566 3.82 14.60 -21.09
CA PRO A 566 2.95 14.89 -22.22
C PRO A 566 1.59 14.19 -22.07
N LEU A 567 0.54 14.86 -22.57
CA LEU A 567 -0.79 14.27 -22.67
C LEU A 567 -0.80 13.14 -23.70
N LYS A 568 -1.44 12.02 -23.36
CA LYS A 568 -1.72 10.91 -24.29
C LYS A 568 -3.16 11.02 -24.75
N ASN A 569 -3.41 10.60 -25.99
CA ASN A 569 -4.71 10.73 -26.62
C ASN A 569 -5.49 9.41 -26.57
N ASP A 570 -6.73 9.50 -26.14
CA ASP A 570 -7.71 8.42 -26.09
C ASP A 570 -9.00 8.91 -26.76
N THR A 571 -9.84 7.98 -27.24
CA THR A 571 -11.15 8.31 -27.80
C THR A 571 -12.26 7.54 -27.12
N ILE A 572 -13.40 8.19 -26.93
CA ILE A 572 -14.62 7.60 -26.37
C ILE A 572 -15.79 7.99 -27.26
N THR A 573 -16.35 7.03 -27.97
CA THR A 573 -17.51 7.21 -28.84
C THR A 573 -18.73 6.58 -28.21
N ILE A 574 -19.79 7.36 -28.03
CA ILE A 574 -21.10 6.89 -27.60
C ILE A 574 -22.08 6.96 -28.78
N SER A 575 -22.92 5.94 -28.93
CA SER A 575 -23.92 5.84 -30.02
C SER A 575 -25.31 5.49 -29.51
N GLY A 576 -26.32 5.62 -30.38
CA GLY A 576 -27.72 5.35 -30.05
C GLY A 576 -28.40 6.41 -29.18
N ALA A 577 -27.85 7.63 -29.13
CA ALA A 577 -28.47 8.78 -28.47
C ALA A 577 -29.63 9.33 -29.32
N SER A 578 -30.73 9.71 -28.66
CA SER A 578 -31.88 10.35 -29.32
C SER A 578 -31.69 11.85 -29.52
N THR A 579 -30.78 12.45 -28.76
CA THR A 579 -30.32 13.84 -28.88
C THR A 579 -28.81 13.85 -28.71
N THR A 580 -28.12 14.86 -29.26
CA THR A 580 -26.68 15.01 -29.09
C THR A 580 -26.33 14.98 -27.59
N PRO A 581 -25.49 14.03 -27.12
CA PRO A 581 -25.13 13.95 -25.72
C PRO A 581 -24.35 15.19 -25.28
N THR A 582 -24.37 15.49 -23.98
CA THR A 582 -23.51 16.54 -23.39
C THR A 582 -22.47 15.91 -22.48
N TYR A 583 -21.38 16.63 -22.21
CA TYR A 583 -20.32 16.11 -21.36
C TYR A 583 -19.72 17.19 -20.46
N THR A 584 -19.16 16.74 -19.34
CA THR A 584 -18.31 17.53 -18.44
C THR A 584 -17.09 16.69 -18.07
N PHE A 585 -15.98 17.33 -17.71
CA PHE A 585 -14.81 16.63 -17.18
C PHE A 585 -14.13 17.45 -16.09
N ALA A 586 -13.40 16.76 -15.22
CA ALA A 586 -12.61 17.35 -14.15
C ALA A 586 -11.31 16.56 -13.94
N ASP A 587 -10.18 17.25 -14.04
CA ASP A 587 -8.89 16.70 -13.63
C ASP A 587 -8.90 16.40 -12.14
N ARG A 588 -8.17 15.35 -11.76
CA ARG A 588 -7.93 14.96 -10.37
C ARG A 588 -6.44 14.94 -10.10
N GLY A 589 -6.05 14.97 -8.84
CA GLY A 589 -4.63 14.90 -8.49
C GLY A 589 -3.79 16.07 -9.03
N GLU A 590 -2.50 15.82 -9.19
CA GLU A 590 -1.48 16.80 -9.53
C GLU A 590 -0.79 16.39 -10.84
N HIS A 591 -1.27 16.93 -11.96
CA HIS A 591 -0.69 16.73 -13.29
C HIS A 591 -1.05 17.87 -14.26
N GLN A 592 -0.45 17.85 -15.46
CA GLN A 592 -0.82 18.76 -16.54
C GLN A 592 -2.31 18.65 -16.86
N ALA A 593 -2.98 19.80 -17.00
CA ALA A 593 -4.41 19.87 -17.29
C ALA A 593 -4.79 19.10 -18.56
N SER A 594 -5.88 18.35 -18.48
CA SER A 594 -6.41 17.57 -19.60
C SER A 594 -7.18 18.45 -20.57
N THR A 595 -7.30 18.00 -21.82
CA THR A 595 -8.16 18.61 -22.83
C THR A 595 -9.13 17.57 -23.36
N VAL A 596 -10.44 17.87 -23.28
CA VAL A 596 -11.49 17.01 -23.85
C VAL A 596 -12.31 17.80 -24.86
N THR A 597 -12.29 17.35 -26.11
CA THR A 597 -13.09 17.91 -27.20
C THR A 597 -14.10 16.88 -27.68
N ALA A 598 -15.22 17.33 -28.26
CA ALA A 598 -16.25 16.44 -28.79
C ALA A 598 -16.55 16.72 -30.25
N THR A 599 -16.75 15.66 -31.01
CA THR A 599 -17.29 15.68 -32.36
C THR A 599 -18.66 15.00 -32.35
N PRO A 600 -19.77 15.75 -32.50
CA PRO A 600 -21.11 15.15 -32.59
C PRO A 600 -21.25 14.23 -33.80
N SER A 601 -22.02 13.16 -33.66
CA SER A 601 -22.50 12.32 -34.77
C SER A 601 -24.03 12.36 -34.85
N GLY A 602 -24.61 11.77 -35.89
CA GLY A 602 -26.07 11.75 -36.08
C GLY A 602 -26.84 11.03 -34.95
N ASP A 603 -26.18 10.15 -34.22
CA ASP A 603 -26.76 9.32 -33.16
C ASP A 603 -25.90 9.30 -31.88
N GLY A 604 -25.04 10.30 -31.66
CA GLY A 604 -24.09 10.26 -30.55
C GLY A 604 -23.03 11.35 -30.56
N LEU A 605 -21.87 11.03 -29.96
CA LEU A 605 -20.68 11.87 -30.01
C LEU A 605 -19.40 11.05 -29.85
N THR A 606 -18.29 11.58 -30.34
CA THR A 606 -16.93 11.10 -30.06
C THR A 606 -16.18 12.13 -29.25
N LEU A 607 -15.72 11.76 -28.04
CA LEU A 607 -14.76 12.51 -27.25
C LEU A 607 -13.34 12.18 -27.71
N ASN A 608 -12.53 13.21 -27.95
CA ASN A 608 -11.08 13.10 -28.01
C ASN A 608 -10.53 13.61 -26.67
N VAL A 609 -9.89 12.71 -25.92
CA VAL A 609 -9.41 12.95 -24.56
C VAL A 609 -7.89 12.97 -24.58
N ALA A 610 -7.30 14.13 -24.30
CA ALA A 610 -5.86 14.27 -24.09
C ALA A 610 -5.61 14.42 -22.58
N HIS A 611 -5.01 13.41 -21.94
CA HIS A 611 -4.76 13.41 -20.49
C HIS A 611 -3.44 12.73 -20.10
N ASN A 612 -2.92 13.06 -18.90
CA ASN A 612 -1.75 12.44 -18.27
C ASN A 612 -2.00 12.27 -16.77
N GLY A 613 -3.06 11.54 -16.43
CA GLY A 613 -3.45 11.39 -15.05
C GLY A 613 -4.92 11.09 -14.83
N PRO A 614 -5.31 10.99 -13.55
CA PRO A 614 -6.68 10.70 -13.16
C PRO A 614 -7.65 11.81 -13.61
N LEU A 615 -8.69 11.40 -14.33
CA LEU A 615 -9.65 12.30 -14.98
C LEU A 615 -11.06 11.70 -14.83
N ASP A 616 -11.98 12.49 -14.27
CA ASP A 616 -13.41 12.15 -14.30
C ASP A 616 -14.06 12.80 -15.52
N ILE A 617 -14.89 12.05 -16.25
CA ILE A 617 -15.73 12.50 -17.36
C ILE A 617 -17.16 12.04 -17.07
N THR A 618 -18.14 12.93 -17.22
CA THR A 618 -19.56 12.56 -17.21
C THR A 618 -20.14 12.82 -18.59
N ILE A 619 -20.83 11.84 -19.15
CA ILE A 619 -21.58 11.98 -20.41
C ILE A 619 -23.07 11.84 -20.09
N GLN A 620 -23.85 12.88 -20.33
CA GLN A 620 -25.31 12.82 -20.26
C GLN A 620 -25.83 12.32 -21.60
N CYS A 621 -26.36 11.10 -21.61
CA CYS A 621 -26.81 10.41 -22.82
C CYS A 621 -28.11 9.65 -22.57
N SER A 622 -29.14 10.02 -23.32
CA SER A 622 -30.41 9.31 -23.38
C SER A 622 -30.66 8.81 -24.81
N GLY A 623 -31.08 7.55 -24.91
CA GLY A 623 -31.33 6.86 -26.18
C GLY A 623 -32.69 6.18 -26.22
N SER A 624 -32.90 5.35 -27.24
CA SER A 624 -34.16 4.63 -27.47
C SER A 624 -34.07 3.14 -27.14
N ALA A 625 -32.92 2.65 -26.66
CA ALA A 625 -32.76 1.24 -26.34
C ALA A 625 -33.61 0.85 -25.12
N THR A 626 -34.33 -0.26 -25.25
CA THR A 626 -35.23 -0.80 -24.20
C THR A 626 -34.63 -2.06 -23.56
N GLY A 627 -35.28 -2.58 -22.52
CA GLY A 627 -34.82 -3.81 -21.84
C GLY A 627 -33.52 -3.64 -21.04
N ARG A 628 -33.25 -2.42 -20.55
CA ARG A 628 -32.08 -2.11 -19.72
C ARG A 628 -32.22 -2.70 -18.32
N ALA A 629 -31.10 -3.15 -17.77
CA ALA A 629 -31.01 -3.65 -16.41
C ALA A 629 -31.11 -2.51 -15.38
N SER A 630 -31.37 -2.86 -14.13
CA SER A 630 -31.30 -1.94 -12.98
C SER A 630 -30.09 -2.31 -12.12
N ALA A 631 -29.29 -1.31 -11.73
CA ALA A 631 -28.10 -1.54 -10.93
C ALA A 631 -28.45 -2.17 -9.58
N ALA A 632 -27.61 -3.08 -9.11
CA ALA A 632 -27.75 -3.64 -7.79
C ALA A 632 -27.45 -2.55 -6.74
N ALA A 633 -28.14 -2.62 -5.60
CA ALA A 633 -27.84 -1.74 -4.48
C ALA A 633 -26.45 -2.10 -3.94
N VAL A 634 -25.53 -1.13 -3.96
CA VAL A 634 -24.21 -1.26 -3.35
C VAL A 634 -24.28 -0.73 -1.92
N LYS A 635 -23.74 -1.49 -0.97
CA LYS A 635 -23.63 -1.06 0.42
C LYS A 635 -22.71 0.16 0.51
N ALA A 636 -23.18 1.23 1.14
CA ALA A 636 -22.39 2.45 1.31
C ALA A 636 -21.15 2.17 2.16
N LEU A 637 -20.02 2.77 1.76
CA LEU A 637 -18.76 2.69 2.51
C LEU A 637 -18.91 3.32 3.89
N GLN A 638 -18.24 2.70 4.86
CA GLN A 638 -18.24 3.13 6.24
C GLN A 638 -16.80 3.37 6.70
N ALA A 639 -16.53 4.58 7.16
CA ALA A 639 -15.27 4.86 7.86
C ALA A 639 -15.16 3.93 9.07
N PRO A 640 -14.04 3.23 9.26
CA PRO A 640 -13.82 2.41 10.44
C PRO A 640 -13.69 3.33 11.68
N ALA A 641 -13.98 2.77 12.86
CA ALA A 641 -13.76 3.48 14.11
C ALA A 641 -12.26 3.80 14.30
N ALA A 642 -11.97 4.93 14.91
CA ALA A 642 -10.62 5.26 15.35
C ALA A 642 -10.16 4.26 16.44
N PRO A 643 -8.84 3.98 16.54
CA PRO A 643 -8.32 3.17 17.63
C PRO A 643 -8.58 3.80 19.00
N PRO A 644 -8.75 3.00 20.06
CA PRO A 644 -8.81 3.53 21.42
C PRO A 644 -7.55 4.34 21.76
N ALA A 645 -7.71 5.37 22.59
CA ALA A 645 -6.60 6.21 23.00
C ALA A 645 -5.53 5.42 23.76
N TYR A 646 -4.26 5.66 23.43
CA TYR A 646 -3.13 5.05 24.12
C TYR A 646 -2.75 5.83 25.38
N THR A 647 -2.74 5.14 26.51
CA THR A 647 -2.45 5.71 27.84
C THR A 647 -1.09 5.29 28.39
N GLY A 648 -0.34 4.46 27.68
CA GLY A 648 1.00 4.05 28.08
C GLY A 648 2.06 5.13 27.84
N VAL A 649 3.33 4.73 28.00
CA VAL A 649 4.50 5.59 27.81
C VAL A 649 4.62 6.01 26.35
N ARG A 650 4.63 7.32 26.09
CA ARG A 650 4.96 7.87 24.75
C ARG A 650 6.47 7.91 24.60
N GLN A 651 6.95 7.70 23.39
CA GLN A 651 8.39 7.68 23.08
C GLN A 651 8.63 8.47 21.80
N TYR A 652 9.63 9.35 21.83
CA TYR A 652 9.98 10.24 20.74
C TYR A 652 11.48 10.08 20.44
N GLU A 653 11.80 9.58 19.26
CA GLU A 653 13.18 9.27 18.84
C GLU A 653 13.96 10.54 18.48
N ALA A 654 15.15 10.70 19.05
CA ALA A 654 15.95 11.91 18.92
C ALA A 654 16.45 12.14 17.48
N GLU A 655 16.64 11.09 16.69
CA GLU A 655 17.00 11.18 15.27
C GLU A 655 15.90 11.80 14.37
N ASN A 656 14.72 12.06 14.94
CA ASN A 656 13.62 12.76 14.29
C ASN A 656 13.43 14.20 14.80
N PHE A 657 14.30 14.68 15.70
CA PHE A 657 14.17 16.01 16.29
C PHE A 657 14.76 17.09 15.39
N ASP A 658 14.20 18.29 15.49
CA ASP A 658 14.73 19.49 14.87
C ASP A 658 15.98 19.94 15.63
N PHE A 659 17.02 20.41 14.93
CA PHE A 659 18.31 20.69 15.56
C PHE A 659 19.01 21.97 15.09
N GLN A 660 19.91 22.50 15.92
CA GLN A 660 20.85 23.57 15.61
C GLN A 660 22.21 23.25 16.19
N ARG A 661 23.27 23.41 15.39
CA ARG A 661 24.69 23.38 15.85
C ARG A 661 25.07 22.15 16.71
N ILE A 662 24.38 21.02 16.54
CA ILE A 662 24.72 19.75 17.19
C ILE A 662 25.99 19.15 16.57
N GLY A 663 26.54 18.10 17.17
CA GLY A 663 27.63 17.32 16.59
C GLY A 663 27.22 16.61 15.31
N SER A 664 26.18 15.76 15.40
CA SER A 664 25.58 15.10 14.23
C SER A 664 24.23 14.49 14.56
N LEU A 665 23.36 14.36 13.54
CA LEU A 665 22.15 13.55 13.60
C LEU A 665 22.41 12.26 12.81
N VAL A 666 22.29 11.11 13.47
CA VAL A 666 22.48 9.79 12.88
C VAL A 666 21.10 9.17 12.68
N ALA A 667 20.54 9.27 11.46
CA ALA A 667 19.19 8.78 11.16
C ALA A 667 19.09 7.25 11.09
N ASN A 668 20.20 6.56 10.79
CA ASN A 668 20.33 5.12 10.92
C ASN A 668 21.74 4.78 11.41
N GLY A 669 21.85 4.26 12.62
CA GLY A 669 23.12 3.98 13.29
C GLY A 669 23.69 2.58 13.05
N VAL A 670 23.06 1.73 12.23
CA VAL A 670 23.36 0.28 12.19
C VAL A 670 24.78 -0.05 11.75
N SER A 671 25.39 0.81 10.94
CA SER A 671 26.78 0.70 10.47
C SER A 671 27.79 1.47 11.33
N GLY A 672 27.31 2.19 12.35
CA GLY A 672 28.12 3.01 13.24
C GLY A 672 28.79 2.24 14.37
N ALA A 673 29.53 2.95 15.21
CA ALA A 673 30.23 2.40 16.38
C ALA A 673 29.40 2.47 17.68
N VAL A 674 28.24 3.12 17.65
CA VAL A 674 27.31 3.21 18.76
C VAL A 674 26.18 2.22 18.50
N HIS A 675 25.89 1.39 19.49
CA HIS A 675 24.89 0.31 19.41
C HIS A 675 23.90 0.42 20.57
N ASN A 676 22.89 -0.46 20.59
CA ASN A 676 21.87 -0.53 21.64
C ASN A 676 21.00 0.74 21.81
N TYR A 677 20.96 1.61 20.81
CA TYR A 677 19.94 2.65 20.69
C TYR A 677 18.57 2.00 20.40
N GLN A 678 17.48 2.72 20.68
CA GLN A 678 16.13 2.33 20.27
C GLN A 678 15.78 3.07 18.96
N GLY A 679 14.71 2.67 18.28
CA GLY A 679 14.45 3.23 16.94
C GLY A 679 15.55 2.87 15.94
N LEU A 680 15.90 3.80 15.06
CA LEU A 680 16.92 3.57 14.02
C LEU A 680 18.23 4.31 14.29
N GLY A 681 18.21 5.34 15.12
CA GLY A 681 19.29 6.31 15.17
C GLY A 681 19.52 6.89 16.56
N TYR A 682 20.27 8.00 16.57
CA TYR A 682 20.52 8.81 17.76
C TYR A 682 21.11 10.16 17.34
N VAL A 683 21.24 11.09 18.28
CA VAL A 683 21.86 12.40 18.09
C VAL A 683 23.16 12.46 18.88
N ASP A 684 24.25 12.86 18.24
CA ASP A 684 25.42 13.41 18.94
C ASP A 684 25.14 14.90 19.20
N PHE A 685 24.77 15.24 20.43
CA PHE A 685 24.40 16.60 20.79
C PHE A 685 25.59 17.58 20.60
N GLY A 686 26.82 17.07 20.67
CA GLY A 686 28.04 17.85 20.49
C GLY A 686 28.37 18.79 21.64
N GLY A 687 29.44 19.57 21.43
CA GLY A 687 30.03 20.45 22.44
C GLY A 687 29.76 21.95 22.25
N ASN A 688 29.01 22.34 21.21
CA ASN A 688 28.82 23.73 20.84
C ASN A 688 27.89 24.44 21.86
N PRO A 689 28.24 25.61 22.41
CA PRO A 689 27.37 26.34 23.34
C PRO A 689 26.04 26.82 22.70
N GLY A 690 25.96 26.83 21.37
CA GLY A 690 24.74 27.09 20.61
C GLY A 690 23.99 25.83 20.16
N ALA A 691 24.39 24.63 20.62
CA ALA A 691 23.71 23.38 20.29
C ALA A 691 22.29 23.37 20.88
N ARG A 692 21.31 23.06 20.03
CA ARG A 692 19.90 22.90 20.40
C ARG A 692 19.29 21.70 19.69
N LEU A 693 18.37 21.03 20.37
CA LEU A 693 17.61 19.91 19.85
C LEU A 693 16.18 20.02 20.38
N ARG A 694 15.15 19.92 19.54
CA ARG A 694 13.76 20.06 19.98
C ARG A 694 12.81 19.12 19.27
N THR A 695 11.69 18.87 19.93
CA THR A 695 10.55 18.15 19.35
C THR A 695 9.24 18.72 19.88
N THR A 696 8.16 18.46 19.17
CA THR A 696 6.80 18.70 19.66
C THR A 696 6.22 17.38 20.14
N ILE A 697 5.81 17.34 21.41
CA ILE A 697 5.12 16.19 22.00
C ILE A 697 3.65 16.53 22.20
N ASN A 698 2.78 15.54 22.10
CA ASN A 698 1.35 15.71 22.33
C ASN A 698 0.91 14.87 23.54
N VAL A 699 0.23 15.51 24.50
CA VAL A 699 -0.36 14.82 25.65
C VAL A 699 -1.87 15.09 25.74
N PRO A 700 -2.69 14.10 26.10
CA PRO A 700 -4.15 14.23 26.04
C PRO A 700 -4.71 15.13 27.14
N GLN A 701 -4.00 15.30 28.25
CA GLN A 701 -4.44 16.05 29.42
C GLN A 701 -3.32 16.93 29.94
N ALA A 702 -3.67 18.06 30.53
CA ALA A 702 -2.70 18.88 31.24
C ALA A 702 -2.31 18.18 32.56
N GLY A 703 -1.06 18.33 32.99
CA GLY A 703 -0.60 17.72 34.22
C GLY A 703 0.92 17.74 34.39
N THR A 704 1.39 17.14 35.49
CA THR A 704 2.81 16.86 35.68
C THR A 704 3.16 15.55 35.01
N TYR A 705 4.22 15.56 34.21
CA TYR A 705 4.73 14.40 33.49
C TYR A 705 6.21 14.20 33.83
N THR A 706 6.65 12.95 33.82
CA THR A 706 8.07 12.59 33.80
C THR A 706 8.56 12.57 32.36
N LEU A 707 9.58 13.38 32.08
CA LEU A 707 10.34 13.46 30.84
C LEU A 707 11.65 12.70 31.06
N ALA A 708 11.73 11.47 30.58
CA ALA A 708 12.88 10.59 30.74
C ALA A 708 13.72 10.57 29.46
N THR A 709 14.86 11.25 29.48
CA THR A 709 15.80 11.26 28.35
C THR A 709 16.69 10.02 28.42
N ARG A 710 16.65 9.18 27.38
CA ARG A 710 17.60 8.07 27.22
C ARG A 710 18.88 8.58 26.55
N TYR A 711 20.04 8.36 27.17
CA TYR A 711 21.28 9.00 26.79
C TYR A 711 22.52 8.12 27.02
N SER A 712 23.63 8.47 26.40
CA SER A 712 24.97 7.92 26.67
C SER A 712 26.01 9.03 26.80
N ALA A 713 26.85 8.96 27.82
CA ALA A 713 27.90 9.92 28.14
C ALA A 713 29.22 9.18 28.47
N PRO A 714 29.90 8.60 27.46
CA PRO A 714 30.98 7.62 27.68
C PRO A 714 32.24 8.18 28.35
N GLY A 715 32.49 9.48 28.22
CA GLY A 715 33.72 10.11 28.70
C GLY A 715 33.63 10.60 30.14
N THR A 716 32.59 11.37 30.45
CA THR A 716 32.38 11.99 31.77
C THR A 716 30.93 12.47 31.89
N SER A 717 30.50 12.79 33.10
CA SER A 717 29.16 13.32 33.36
C SER A 717 28.97 14.69 32.69
N VAL A 718 27.81 14.93 32.09
CA VAL A 718 27.45 16.18 31.41
C VAL A 718 26.35 16.89 32.18
N GLY A 719 26.62 18.13 32.59
CA GLY A 719 25.67 19.02 33.29
C GLY A 719 25.51 20.38 32.61
N THR A 720 25.78 20.46 31.31
CA THR A 720 25.81 21.70 30.52
C THR A 720 24.71 21.74 29.45
N VAL A 721 23.64 20.96 29.64
CA VAL A 721 22.48 20.91 28.76
C VAL A 721 21.23 21.10 29.60
N ASP A 722 20.48 22.15 29.34
CA ASP A 722 19.22 22.47 30.00
C ASP A 722 18.04 21.97 29.18
N LEU A 723 16.99 21.51 29.87
CA LEU A 723 15.71 21.14 29.30
C LEU A 723 14.70 22.28 29.46
N TYR A 724 14.02 22.60 28.36
CA TYR A 724 12.97 23.60 28.30
C TYR A 724 11.67 22.95 27.84
N VAL A 725 10.55 23.41 28.38
CA VAL A 725 9.20 23.08 27.94
C VAL A 725 8.48 24.38 27.65
N ASN A 726 7.94 24.52 26.44
CA ASN A 726 7.22 25.70 25.99
C ASN A 726 8.00 27.01 26.24
N GLY A 727 9.32 26.96 26.01
CA GLY A 727 10.23 28.09 26.20
C GLY A 727 10.64 28.36 27.65
N VAL A 728 10.09 27.65 28.64
CA VAL A 728 10.43 27.79 30.06
C VAL A 728 11.41 26.72 30.49
N ARG A 729 12.48 27.11 31.20
CA ARG A 729 13.49 26.17 31.69
C ARG A 729 12.91 25.28 32.79
N VAL A 730 12.95 23.97 32.58
CA VAL A 730 12.55 22.95 33.57
C VAL A 730 13.71 22.63 34.50
N GLY A 731 14.90 22.45 33.97
CA GLY A 731 16.08 22.09 34.76
C GLY A 731 17.26 21.65 33.90
N THR A 732 18.32 21.17 34.54
CA THR A 732 19.47 20.54 33.88
C THR A 732 19.39 19.04 34.17
N PRO A 733 19.11 18.17 33.19
CA PRO A 733 19.20 16.73 33.40
C PRO A 733 20.61 16.33 33.84
N ALA A 734 20.70 15.43 34.81
CA ALA A 734 21.98 14.87 35.23
C ALA A 734 22.34 13.72 34.27
N PHE A 735 23.23 13.97 33.32
CA PHE A 735 23.76 12.93 32.44
C PHE A 735 25.02 12.35 33.05
N ALA A 736 24.87 11.43 34.00
CA ALA A 736 25.99 10.71 34.62
C ALA A 736 26.79 9.90 33.58
N GLN A 737 28.11 9.81 33.79
CA GLN A 737 29.00 9.03 32.92
C GLN A 737 28.49 7.59 32.73
N THR A 738 28.41 7.15 31.48
CA THR A 738 28.13 5.76 31.12
C THR A 738 29.42 5.00 30.83
N SER A 739 29.37 3.66 30.84
CA SER A 739 30.58 2.84 30.68
C SER A 739 31.14 2.84 29.24
N SER A 740 30.28 3.09 28.24
CA SER A 740 30.65 3.14 26.83
C SER A 740 29.61 3.93 26.02
N ALA A 741 29.91 4.20 24.75
CA ALA A 741 28.97 4.91 23.87
C ALA A 741 27.70 4.08 23.60
N SER A 742 27.79 2.76 23.70
CA SER A 742 26.68 1.81 23.50
C SER A 742 26.01 1.39 24.80
N ASP A 743 26.41 2.00 25.92
CA ASP A 743 25.77 1.87 27.23
C ASP A 743 24.89 3.09 27.47
N TRP A 744 23.60 2.84 27.71
CA TRP A 744 22.57 3.87 27.72
C TRP A 744 21.89 3.91 29.08
N ALA A 745 21.81 5.11 29.65
CA ALA A 745 21.12 5.40 30.89
C ALA A 745 19.86 6.25 30.63
N SER A 746 19.06 6.47 31.67
CA SER A 746 17.89 7.34 31.63
C SER A 746 18.01 8.46 32.66
N SER A 747 17.74 9.70 32.26
CA SER A 747 17.73 10.88 33.13
C SER A 747 16.33 11.47 33.19
N PRO A 748 15.56 11.25 34.27
CA PRO A 748 14.21 11.77 34.41
C PRO A 748 14.19 13.20 34.95
N LEU A 749 13.31 14.04 34.39
CA LEU A 749 12.89 15.32 34.96
C LEU A 749 11.37 15.42 34.95
N THR A 750 10.78 16.05 35.96
CA THR A 750 9.34 16.33 35.98
C THR A 750 9.05 17.71 35.40
N ALA A 751 8.07 17.81 34.51
CA ALA A 751 7.61 19.09 33.95
C ALA A 751 6.08 19.16 33.95
N SER A 752 5.54 20.38 34.01
CA SER A 752 4.11 20.59 33.77
C SER A 752 3.88 20.76 32.26
N LEU A 753 3.00 19.93 31.70
CA LEU A 753 2.60 19.97 30.29
C LEU A 753 1.15 20.46 30.17
N SER A 754 0.88 21.22 29.11
CA SER A 754 -0.48 21.57 28.68
C SER A 754 -1.12 20.40 27.94
N ALA A 755 -2.45 20.32 27.93
CA ALA A 755 -3.13 19.41 27.01
C ALA A 755 -2.85 19.82 25.55
N GLY A 756 -2.66 18.84 24.67
CA GLY A 756 -2.24 19.05 23.29
C GLY A 756 -0.72 19.15 23.15
N ASP A 757 -0.29 19.99 22.22
CA ASP A 757 1.11 20.11 21.82
C ASP A 757 1.94 20.88 22.85
N ASN A 758 3.14 20.37 23.12
CA ASN A 758 4.16 20.99 23.96
C ASN A 758 5.51 20.89 23.26
N VAL A 759 6.27 21.98 23.22
CA VAL A 759 7.61 22.00 22.64
C VAL A 759 8.62 21.66 23.73
N VAL A 760 9.33 20.54 23.58
CA VAL A 760 10.43 20.13 24.46
C VAL A 760 11.74 20.42 23.76
N GLU A 761 12.67 21.06 24.46
CA GLU A 761 13.91 21.53 23.86
C GLU A 761 15.11 21.38 24.80
N TYR A 762 16.16 20.74 24.29
CA TYR A 762 17.48 20.67 24.90
C TYR A 762 18.33 21.84 24.41
N ARG A 763 18.95 22.57 25.34
CA ARG A 763 19.79 23.74 25.08
C ARG A 763 21.14 23.57 25.75
N ALA A 764 22.23 23.69 25.01
CA ALA A 764 23.54 23.88 25.65
C ALA A 764 23.50 25.16 26.52
N SER A 765 23.91 25.04 27.77
CA SER A 765 24.09 26.16 28.72
C SER A 765 25.55 26.61 28.80
N ALA A 766 26.48 25.74 28.42
CA ALA A 766 27.90 26.04 28.23
C ALA A 766 28.50 25.11 27.16
N GLY A 767 29.67 25.46 26.63
CA GLY A 767 30.43 24.57 25.75
C GLY A 767 31.06 23.42 26.54
N THR A 768 31.19 22.25 25.92
CA THR A 768 31.82 21.07 26.54
C THR A 768 32.63 20.29 25.50
N GLN A 769 33.66 19.57 25.95
CA GLN A 769 34.36 18.59 25.10
C GLN A 769 33.83 17.16 25.32
N ALA A 770 32.95 16.97 26.31
CA ALA A 770 32.34 15.68 26.58
C ALA A 770 31.34 15.33 25.47
N LYS A 771 31.33 14.05 25.06
CA LYS A 771 30.31 13.53 24.15
C LYS A 771 29.03 13.21 24.91
N LEU A 772 27.91 13.65 24.37
CA LEU A 772 26.57 13.30 24.83
C LEU A 772 25.77 12.79 23.63
N TYR A 773 25.40 11.52 23.68
CA TYR A 773 24.48 10.92 22.74
C TYR A 773 23.07 10.90 23.34
N LEU A 774 22.07 11.31 22.57
CA LEU A 774 20.65 11.26 22.94
C LEU A 774 19.95 10.26 22.02
N ASP A 775 19.23 9.31 22.62
CA ASP A 775 18.51 8.24 21.91
C ASP A 775 17.05 8.62 21.73
N ASN A 776 16.31 8.75 22.83
CA ASN A 776 14.90 9.13 22.78
C ASN A 776 14.46 9.86 24.05
N LEU A 777 13.25 10.41 23.97
CA LEU A 777 12.53 11.01 25.09
C LEU A 777 11.27 10.20 25.36
N ALA A 778 11.19 9.60 26.55
CA ALA A 778 10.00 8.91 27.04
C ALA A 778 9.16 9.84 27.93
N ILE A 779 7.85 9.83 27.73
CA ILE A 779 6.88 10.66 28.47
C ILE A 779 5.85 9.76 29.16
N SER A 780 5.77 9.87 30.49
CA SER A 780 4.75 9.24 31.32
C SER A 780 4.13 10.26 32.26
N GLN A 781 2.83 10.16 32.50
CA GLN A 781 2.12 11.01 33.46
C GLN A 781 2.32 10.48 34.87
#